data_AF-A0A355SCW6-F1
#
_entry.id   AF-A0A355SCW6-F1
#
_cell.length_a   1.000
_cell.length_b   1.000
_cell.length_c   1.000
_cell.angle_alpha   90.00
_cell.angle_beta   90.00
_cell.angle_gamma   90.00
#
_symmetry.space_group_name_H-M   'P 1'
#
loop_
_entity.id
_entity.type
_entity.pdbx_description
1 polymer ?
#
loop_
_entity_poly.entity_id
_entity_poly.type
_entity_poly.pdbx_seq_one_letter_code
_entity_poly.pdbx_strand_id
1 'polypeptide(L)'
;MENVLNNAREKMYHTDTSKHSKNSLYKKIIYYAEDSTLLLTVIGFFMGRVSIMNMISPFGTSFLISAAATMGIKSASIIGIGIVAGSLTAGGTYKPVESVIALAAVFLSARIFKLNKKTSTFKVSFIAFSVNLTISLMYGLILNGAFVSLYVLLSLFDSSIVMALVYIYNYSIPVISERKRRKVLSNEEIICLSIICGAVISGLSNIYIFGIALKTVLSVFVITAAAYGQGPGVGAAIGTTIGIITCMSQSNAPQILSAYALAGMLSGIFKDMGKVGSGIGFMMGDMIIAFYLGNFRNVVNFTDLITGIFIFLIFPVSVLKKAIPYAGSSAEKFIEQQSYVERIKDIIRGRILHTADVFDELSKTLQDNEHTEKLREGSEISSVISSIVDRVCSNCEAKNICWKRDFYNTYQGVFQMVDVIQTDGRVDMDTVPDILKKNCLKVGQLIKAGNYVYELYRMNYKCRRKALEGKRVICEQIDGINGILKKLSDEIKKDIMFKNDVEEELAATLDKAGLLFEDIIVTRDENDKYEVNIYKKACLGKRECVKDICPAVSKVLNRKMKRDSRPCAIKEGTLICCFKLIEDVKYQVSTGISRVVKDEGGISGDNYSFLELNDGKYMMLLSDGMGTGPAAAIESNAAVSLLEKYLEAGF
;
A
#
# COMPACT_ATOMS: atom_id res chain seq x y z
N MET A 1 -17.05 -28.21 7.86
CA MET A 1 -15.63 -27.78 7.84
C MET A 1 -14.67 -28.96 8.05
N GLU A 2 -14.97 -29.86 9.00
CA GLU A 2 -14.20 -31.11 9.26
C GLU A 2 -14.13 -32.08 8.07
N ASN A 3 -15.26 -32.33 7.38
CA ASN A 3 -15.29 -33.26 6.24
C ASN A 3 -14.47 -32.79 5.03
N VAL A 4 -14.22 -31.49 4.90
CA VAL A 4 -13.38 -30.93 3.82
C VAL A 4 -11.89 -31.06 4.16
N LEU A 5 -11.53 -30.93 5.44
CA LEU A 5 -10.16 -31.10 5.94
C LEU A 5 -9.70 -32.58 5.88
N ASN A 6 -10.61 -33.53 6.11
CA ASN A 6 -10.28 -34.96 6.04
C ASN A 6 -10.07 -35.45 4.60
N ASN A 7 -10.88 -34.99 3.66
CA ASN A 7 -10.73 -35.35 2.23
C ASN A 7 -9.43 -34.82 1.60
N ALA A 8 -8.89 -33.70 2.12
CA ALA A 8 -7.60 -33.17 1.69
C ALA A 8 -6.40 -33.95 2.26
N ARG A 9 -6.56 -34.55 3.46
CA ARG A 9 -5.52 -35.37 4.09
C ARG A 9 -5.38 -36.74 3.42
N GLU A 10 -6.47 -37.37 3.02
CA GLU A 10 -6.43 -38.67 2.33
C GLU A 10 -5.80 -38.58 0.93
N LYS A 11 -6.04 -37.48 0.20
CA LYS A 11 -5.41 -37.27 -1.12
C LYS A 11 -3.89 -37.03 -1.05
N MET A 12 -3.35 -36.61 0.09
CA MET A 12 -1.90 -36.41 0.27
C MET A 12 -1.15 -37.70 0.63
N TYR A 13 -1.80 -38.64 1.34
CA TYR A 13 -1.14 -39.85 1.83
C TYR A 13 -0.91 -40.92 0.75
N HIS A 14 -1.72 -40.94 -0.32
CA HIS A 14 -1.65 -41.98 -1.35
C HIS A 14 -0.58 -41.75 -2.43
N THR A 15 0.11 -40.59 -2.44
CA THR A 15 1.12 -40.27 -3.47
C THR A 15 2.55 -40.71 -3.15
N ASP A 16 2.85 -41.15 -1.93
CA ASP A 16 4.24 -41.30 -1.47
C ASP A 16 4.81 -42.74 -1.46
N THR A 17 4.04 -43.78 -1.80
CA THR A 17 4.44 -45.16 -1.48
C THR A 17 4.86 -46.06 -2.64
N SER A 18 5.04 -45.59 -3.89
CA SER A 18 5.47 -46.49 -4.98
C SER A 18 6.63 -45.96 -5.84
N LYS A 19 7.84 -46.48 -5.56
CA LYS A 19 8.94 -46.84 -6.50
C LYS A 19 10.34 -46.63 -5.89
N HIS A 20 10.71 -47.53 -4.97
CA HIS A 20 12.11 -47.83 -4.68
C HIS A 20 12.53 -49.12 -5.40
N SER A 21 13.54 -49.03 -6.29
CA SER A 21 14.60 -50.04 -6.49
C SER A 21 15.26 -49.87 -7.87
N LYS A 22 16.61 -49.86 -7.89
CA LYS A 22 17.56 -49.95 -9.02
C LYS A 22 17.78 -48.71 -9.93
N ASN A 23 18.70 -47.83 -9.51
CA ASN A 23 19.80 -47.18 -10.28
C ASN A 23 20.24 -45.88 -9.57
N SER A 24 21.07 -46.02 -8.53
CA SER A 24 21.44 -44.92 -7.62
C SER A 24 22.46 -43.92 -8.18
N LEU A 25 23.19 -44.27 -9.24
CA LEU A 25 24.18 -43.38 -9.86
C LEU A 25 23.54 -42.50 -10.96
N TYR A 26 22.73 -43.10 -11.83
CA TYR A 26 22.05 -42.41 -12.92
C TYR A 26 20.97 -41.45 -12.40
N LYS A 27 20.23 -41.83 -11.35
CA LYS A 27 19.28 -40.92 -10.67
C LYS A 27 19.98 -39.79 -9.92
N LYS A 28 21.20 -39.98 -9.40
CA LYS A 28 21.96 -38.88 -8.77
C LYS A 28 22.41 -37.86 -9.81
N ILE A 29 22.91 -38.31 -10.96
CA ILE A 29 23.29 -37.44 -12.07
C ILE A 29 22.05 -36.68 -12.60
N ILE A 30 20.89 -37.34 -12.72
CA ILE A 30 19.63 -36.71 -13.15
C ILE A 30 19.09 -35.74 -12.08
N TYR A 31 19.16 -36.08 -10.79
CA TYR A 31 18.74 -35.18 -9.70
C TYR A 31 19.62 -33.91 -9.61
N TYR A 32 20.93 -34.04 -9.83
CA TYR A 32 21.84 -32.88 -9.95
C TYR A 32 21.73 -32.14 -11.30
N ALA A 33 21.17 -32.79 -12.33
CA ALA A 33 20.87 -32.17 -13.62
C ALA A 33 19.52 -31.43 -13.62
N GLU A 34 18.59 -31.77 -12.72
CA GLU A 34 17.32 -31.05 -12.49
C GLU A 34 17.46 -29.81 -11.59
N ASP A 35 18.57 -29.69 -10.85
CA ASP A 35 18.81 -28.58 -9.93
C ASP A 35 19.74 -27.51 -10.54
N SER A 36 19.63 -26.28 -10.05
CA SER A 36 20.36 -25.07 -10.49
C SER A 36 21.88 -25.21 -10.68
N THR A 37 22.48 -26.31 -10.19
CA THR A 37 23.88 -26.69 -10.31
C THR A 37 24.38 -26.84 -11.75
N LEU A 38 23.58 -27.36 -12.68
CA LEU A 38 24.02 -27.52 -14.08
C LEU A 38 24.19 -26.15 -14.76
N LEU A 39 23.22 -25.26 -14.56
CA LEU A 39 23.27 -23.89 -15.06
C LEU A 39 24.46 -23.11 -14.45
N LEU A 40 24.69 -23.26 -13.14
CA LEU A 40 25.85 -22.65 -12.47
C LEU A 40 27.18 -23.25 -12.94
N THR A 41 27.22 -24.50 -13.37
CA THR A 41 28.43 -25.12 -13.95
C THR A 41 28.75 -24.55 -15.33
N VAL A 42 27.73 -24.30 -16.16
CA VAL A 42 27.88 -23.60 -17.44
C VAL A 42 28.36 -22.17 -17.23
N ILE A 43 27.79 -21.46 -16.25
CA ILE A 43 28.27 -20.12 -15.85
C ILE A 43 29.74 -20.20 -15.39
N GLY A 44 30.07 -21.19 -14.55
CA GLY A 44 31.44 -21.44 -14.10
C GLY A 44 32.44 -21.67 -15.23
N PHE A 45 32.05 -22.36 -16.30
CA PHE A 45 32.87 -22.53 -17.50
C PHE A 45 33.23 -21.20 -18.16
N PHE A 46 32.26 -20.30 -18.35
CA PHE A 46 32.55 -18.98 -18.91
C PHE A 46 33.39 -18.12 -17.96
N MET A 47 33.13 -18.18 -16.65
CA MET A 47 33.94 -17.47 -15.65
C MET A 47 35.40 -17.91 -15.65
N GLY A 48 35.66 -19.21 -15.86
CA GLY A 48 37.01 -19.76 -15.96
C GLY A 48 37.79 -19.30 -17.19
N ARG A 49 37.11 -18.83 -18.24
CA ARG A 49 37.75 -18.26 -19.44
C ARG A 49 38.17 -16.79 -19.28
N VAL A 50 37.63 -16.09 -18.30
CA VAL A 50 37.90 -14.66 -18.11
C VAL A 50 39.26 -14.47 -17.44
N SER A 51 40.18 -13.80 -18.13
CA SER A 51 41.48 -13.42 -17.58
C SER A 51 41.73 -11.93 -17.73
N ILE A 52 42.25 -11.30 -16.67
CA ILE A 52 42.69 -9.91 -16.67
C ILE A 52 44.15 -9.86 -17.12
N MET A 53 44.45 -9.00 -18.11
CA MET A 53 45.80 -8.79 -18.66
C MET A 53 46.53 -10.09 -19.07
N ASN A 54 45.80 -11.18 -19.34
CA ASN A 54 46.34 -12.51 -19.58
C ASN A 54 47.24 -13.09 -18.47
N MET A 55 47.25 -12.50 -17.26
CA MET A 55 48.10 -12.95 -16.16
C MET A 55 47.31 -13.46 -14.96
N ILE A 56 46.04 -13.07 -14.80
CA ILE A 56 45.28 -13.33 -13.57
C ILE A 56 43.84 -13.76 -13.89
N SER A 57 43.28 -14.68 -13.10
CA SER A 57 41.92 -15.23 -13.30
C SER A 57 41.00 -15.16 -12.05
N PRO A 58 40.68 -13.95 -11.53
CA PRO A 58 39.93 -13.80 -10.27
C PRO A 58 38.47 -14.27 -10.33
N PHE A 59 37.85 -14.27 -11.51
CA PHE A 59 36.43 -14.56 -11.68
C PHE A 59 36.10 -16.03 -11.39
N GLY A 60 36.94 -16.96 -11.84
CA GLY A 60 36.77 -18.38 -11.57
C GLY A 60 36.98 -18.73 -10.10
N THR A 61 38.03 -18.20 -9.47
CA THR A 61 38.37 -18.50 -8.07
C THR A 61 37.34 -17.95 -7.09
N SER A 62 36.90 -16.70 -7.28
CA SER A 62 35.84 -16.08 -6.47
C SER A 62 34.48 -16.79 -6.61
N PHE A 63 34.13 -17.25 -7.81
CA PHE A 63 32.88 -17.98 -8.04
C PHE A 63 32.85 -19.33 -7.32
N LEU A 64 33.98 -20.07 -7.31
CA LEU A 64 34.06 -21.36 -6.61
C LEU A 64 33.94 -21.22 -5.09
N ILE A 65 34.60 -20.21 -4.49
CA ILE A 65 34.52 -19.94 -3.04
C ILE A 65 33.07 -19.62 -2.64
N SER A 66 32.41 -18.75 -3.40
CA SER A 66 31.04 -18.35 -3.13
C SER A 66 30.06 -19.52 -3.30
N ALA A 67 30.25 -20.36 -4.33
CA ALA A 67 29.45 -21.57 -4.51
C ALA A 67 29.64 -22.57 -3.35
N ALA A 68 30.87 -22.73 -2.84
CA ALA A 68 31.16 -23.60 -1.69
C ALA A 68 30.48 -23.10 -0.40
N ALA A 69 30.45 -21.79 -0.17
CA ALA A 69 29.82 -21.20 1.01
C ALA A 69 28.28 -21.27 0.97
N THR A 70 27.67 -21.14 -0.22
CA THR A 70 26.21 -21.02 -0.37
C THR A 70 25.51 -22.37 -0.63
N MET A 71 26.07 -23.23 -1.48
CA MET A 71 25.48 -24.51 -1.90
C MET A 71 26.14 -25.74 -1.26
N GLY A 72 27.27 -25.55 -0.57
CA GLY A 72 28.04 -26.61 0.04
C GLY A 72 29.06 -27.26 -0.91
N ILE A 73 30.00 -27.99 -0.31
CA ILE A 73 31.23 -28.50 -0.95
C ILE A 73 30.94 -29.44 -2.14
N LYS A 74 29.88 -30.27 -2.07
CA LYS A 74 29.58 -31.24 -3.13
C LYS A 74 29.17 -30.58 -4.45
N SER A 75 28.29 -29.57 -4.38
CA SER A 75 27.86 -28.81 -5.55
C SER A 75 28.98 -27.94 -6.10
N ALA A 76 29.81 -27.37 -5.23
CA ALA A 76 30.99 -26.60 -5.62
C ALA A 76 32.03 -27.43 -6.38
N SER A 77 32.21 -28.72 -6.05
CA SER A 77 33.08 -29.62 -6.82
C SER A 77 32.64 -29.77 -8.29
N ILE A 78 31.32 -29.86 -8.54
CA ILE A 78 30.78 -30.00 -9.90
C ILE A 78 31.00 -28.70 -10.68
N ILE A 79 30.73 -27.55 -10.06
CA ILE A 79 30.97 -26.24 -10.66
C ILE A 79 32.47 -26.03 -10.97
N GLY A 80 33.35 -26.53 -10.09
CA GLY A 80 34.80 -26.48 -10.28
C GLY A 80 35.28 -27.18 -11.55
N ILE A 81 34.65 -28.30 -11.95
CA ILE A 81 34.95 -28.98 -13.22
C ILE A 81 34.70 -28.03 -14.40
N GLY A 82 33.60 -27.28 -14.36
CA GLY A 82 33.27 -26.26 -15.36
C GLY A 82 34.36 -25.20 -15.46
N ILE A 83 34.80 -24.64 -14.33
CA ILE A 83 35.83 -23.59 -14.30
C ILE A 83 37.17 -24.10 -14.87
N VAL A 84 37.61 -25.31 -14.51
CA VAL A 84 38.84 -25.90 -15.04
C VAL A 84 38.74 -26.15 -16.56
N ALA A 85 37.60 -26.67 -17.02
CA ALA A 85 37.38 -26.83 -18.46
C ALA A 85 37.41 -25.47 -19.19
N GLY A 86 36.87 -24.43 -18.56
CA GLY A 86 36.92 -23.06 -19.07
C GLY A 86 38.35 -22.55 -19.21
N SER A 87 39.16 -22.63 -18.15
CA SER A 87 40.53 -22.11 -18.15
C SER A 87 41.43 -22.82 -19.16
N LEU A 88 41.23 -24.13 -19.39
CA LEU A 88 41.94 -24.89 -20.43
C LEU A 88 41.64 -24.37 -21.85
N THR A 89 40.40 -23.94 -22.10
CA THR A 89 39.99 -23.44 -23.43
C THR A 89 40.39 -22.01 -23.73
N ALA A 90 40.85 -21.24 -22.73
CA ALA A 90 41.19 -19.83 -22.88
C ALA A 90 42.56 -19.58 -23.54
N GLY A 91 43.40 -20.62 -23.69
CA GLY A 91 44.68 -20.56 -24.39
C GLY A 91 45.82 -19.93 -23.56
N GLY A 92 46.88 -20.71 -23.37
CA GLY A 92 48.12 -20.32 -22.69
C GLY A 92 48.78 -21.52 -22.02
N THR A 93 50.08 -21.74 -22.22
CA THR A 93 50.82 -22.93 -21.74
C THR A 93 50.98 -22.99 -20.22
N TYR A 94 50.95 -21.84 -19.51
CA TYR A 94 51.20 -21.75 -18.06
C TYR A 94 49.95 -21.40 -17.23
N LYS A 95 48.91 -20.82 -17.86
CA LYS A 95 47.66 -20.40 -17.22
C LYS A 95 46.82 -21.52 -16.56
N PRO A 96 46.63 -22.70 -17.18
CA PRO A 96 45.77 -23.72 -16.58
C PRO A 96 46.36 -24.34 -15.31
N VAL A 97 47.69 -24.37 -15.19
CA VAL A 97 48.38 -24.88 -13.99
C VAL A 97 48.11 -23.98 -12.78
N GLU A 98 48.22 -22.66 -12.96
CA GLU A 98 47.92 -21.65 -11.94
C GLU A 98 46.45 -21.72 -11.50
N SER A 99 45.52 -21.79 -12.44
CA SER A 99 44.09 -21.90 -12.13
C SER A 99 43.76 -23.20 -11.39
N VAL A 100 44.37 -24.33 -11.75
CA VAL A 100 44.14 -25.62 -11.06
C VAL A 100 44.70 -25.61 -9.64
N ILE A 101 45.88 -25.02 -9.42
CA ILE A 101 46.46 -24.86 -8.07
C ILE A 101 45.59 -23.94 -7.22
N ALA A 102 45.13 -22.82 -7.77
CA ALA A 102 44.24 -21.89 -7.09
C ALA A 102 42.90 -22.52 -6.72
N LEU A 103 42.29 -23.30 -7.63
CA LEU A 103 41.04 -24.03 -7.39
C LEU A 103 41.19 -25.13 -6.33
N ALA A 104 42.31 -25.86 -6.34
CA ALA A 104 42.60 -26.90 -5.35
C ALA A 104 42.80 -26.31 -3.94
N ALA A 105 43.57 -25.22 -3.83
CA ALA A 105 43.82 -24.54 -2.56
C ALA A 105 42.55 -23.89 -1.99
N VAL A 106 41.70 -23.31 -2.85
CA VAL A 106 40.38 -22.82 -2.47
C VAL A 106 39.46 -23.93 -1.98
N PHE A 107 39.48 -25.09 -2.64
CA PHE A 107 38.65 -26.22 -2.22
C PHE A 107 39.10 -26.80 -0.87
N LEU A 108 40.42 -26.82 -0.63
CA LEU A 108 41.03 -27.16 0.66
C LEU A 108 40.64 -26.16 1.76
N SER A 109 40.70 -24.86 1.49
CA SER A 109 40.32 -23.84 2.47
C SER A 109 38.83 -23.91 2.82
N ALA A 110 37.95 -24.14 1.84
CA ALA A 110 36.53 -24.34 2.10
C ALA A 110 36.25 -25.54 3.02
N ARG A 111 37.06 -26.60 2.93
CA ARG A 111 36.97 -27.80 3.79
C ARG A 111 37.54 -27.55 5.19
N ILE A 112 38.67 -26.86 5.29
CA ILE A 112 39.35 -26.54 6.56
C ILE A 112 38.50 -25.58 7.41
N PHE A 113 37.98 -24.52 6.79
CA PHE A 113 37.19 -23.49 7.49
C PHE A 113 35.72 -23.86 7.69
N LYS A 114 35.30 -25.07 7.28
CA LYS A 114 33.92 -25.58 7.39
C LYS A 114 32.87 -24.54 6.96
N LEU A 115 33.07 -23.96 5.77
CA LEU A 115 32.14 -22.97 5.22
C LEU A 115 30.75 -23.59 5.06
N ASN A 116 29.75 -22.92 5.61
CA ASN A 116 28.36 -23.37 5.64
C ASN A 116 27.43 -22.17 5.40
N LYS A 117 26.18 -22.42 5.01
CA LYS A 117 25.15 -21.38 4.76
C LYS A 117 24.93 -20.38 5.93
N LYS A 118 25.43 -20.67 7.14
CA LYS A 118 25.38 -19.81 8.33
C LYS A 118 26.58 -18.87 8.51
N THR A 119 27.65 -18.99 7.72
CA THR A 119 28.82 -18.11 7.85
C THR A 119 28.51 -16.72 7.28
N SER A 120 28.82 -15.66 8.03
CA SER A 120 28.66 -14.28 7.56
C SER A 120 29.44 -14.06 6.25
N THR A 121 28.82 -13.38 5.29
CA THR A 121 29.37 -13.08 3.95
C THR A 121 30.71 -12.37 4.03
N PHE A 122 30.87 -11.45 5.00
CA PHE A 122 32.12 -10.73 5.23
C PHE A 122 33.28 -11.65 5.62
N LYS A 123 33.00 -12.69 6.43
CA LYS A 123 34.02 -13.68 6.81
C LYS A 123 34.46 -14.51 5.61
N VAL A 124 33.52 -14.89 4.73
CA VAL A 124 33.83 -15.65 3.51
C VAL A 124 34.72 -14.83 2.56
N SER A 125 34.39 -13.55 2.34
CA SER A 125 35.19 -12.64 1.51
C SER A 125 36.61 -12.42 2.07
N PHE A 126 36.76 -12.30 3.38
CA PHE A 126 38.09 -12.14 3.99
C PHE A 126 38.95 -13.41 3.90
N ILE A 127 38.34 -14.59 4.09
CA ILE A 127 39.02 -15.88 3.88
C ILE A 127 39.47 -15.98 2.42
N ALA A 128 38.61 -15.63 1.47
CA ALA A 128 38.94 -15.63 0.04
C ALA A 128 40.15 -14.75 -0.28
N PHE A 129 40.18 -13.53 0.26
CA PHE A 129 41.29 -12.60 0.11
C PHE A 129 42.61 -13.21 0.61
N SER A 130 42.62 -13.74 1.85
CA SER A 130 43.84 -14.30 2.45
C SER A 130 44.39 -15.51 1.70
N VAL A 131 43.50 -16.39 1.23
CA VAL A 131 43.87 -17.59 0.47
C VAL A 131 44.41 -17.19 -0.92
N ASN A 132 43.73 -16.29 -1.62
CA ASN A 132 44.17 -15.85 -2.94
C ASN A 132 45.51 -15.10 -2.87
N LEU A 133 45.70 -14.23 -1.88
CA LEU A 133 46.94 -13.47 -1.70
C LEU A 133 48.14 -14.38 -1.45
N THR A 134 47.98 -15.39 -0.57
CA THR A 134 49.06 -16.34 -0.27
C THR A 134 49.45 -17.16 -1.50
N ILE A 135 48.47 -17.61 -2.30
CA ILE A 135 48.72 -18.36 -3.53
C ILE A 135 49.44 -17.49 -4.56
N SER A 136 48.94 -16.28 -4.83
CA SER A 136 49.51 -15.39 -5.84
C SER A 136 50.92 -14.92 -5.47
N LEU A 137 51.23 -14.72 -4.18
CA LEU A 137 52.58 -14.42 -3.70
C LEU A 137 53.53 -15.63 -3.83
N MET A 138 53.07 -16.83 -3.47
CA MET A 138 53.87 -18.05 -3.63
C MET A 138 54.19 -18.34 -5.09
N TYR A 139 53.22 -18.16 -5.99
CA TYR A 139 53.42 -18.33 -7.42
C TYR A 139 54.43 -17.31 -7.98
N GLY A 140 54.31 -16.03 -7.58
CA GLY A 140 55.26 -14.98 -7.96
C GLY A 140 56.70 -15.26 -7.51
N LEU A 141 56.87 -15.87 -6.33
CA LEU A 141 58.18 -16.29 -5.81
C LEU A 141 58.79 -17.46 -6.58
N ILE A 142 57.99 -18.47 -6.93
CA ILE A 142 58.46 -19.68 -7.64
C ILE A 142 58.95 -19.32 -9.05
N LEU A 143 58.27 -18.41 -9.74
CA LEU A 143 58.63 -18.03 -11.11
C LEU A 143 59.82 -17.08 -11.21
N ASN A 144 59.96 -16.13 -10.27
CA ASN A 144 60.94 -15.04 -10.38
C ASN A 144 62.08 -15.10 -9.36
N GLY A 145 62.03 -16.00 -8.36
CA GLY A 145 63.08 -16.17 -7.35
C GLY A 145 63.29 -15.01 -6.38
N ALA A 146 62.54 -13.91 -6.50
CA ALA A 146 62.62 -12.72 -5.64
C ALA A 146 61.27 -12.00 -5.50
N PHE A 147 61.09 -11.29 -4.37
CA PHE A 147 59.97 -10.38 -4.18
C PHE A 147 60.16 -9.11 -4.99
N VAL A 148 59.73 -9.13 -6.24
CA VAL A 148 59.64 -7.93 -7.07
C VAL A 148 58.39 -7.14 -6.67
N SER A 149 58.55 -5.85 -6.33
CA SER A 149 57.49 -4.98 -5.82
C SER A 149 56.24 -4.92 -6.71
N LEU A 150 56.42 -5.02 -8.03
CA LEU A 150 55.34 -5.04 -9.01
C LEU A 150 54.41 -6.25 -8.86
N TYR A 151 54.94 -7.46 -8.62
CA TYR A 151 54.12 -8.67 -8.48
C TYR A 151 53.37 -8.70 -7.14
N VAL A 152 53.98 -8.15 -6.08
CA VAL A 152 53.29 -7.97 -4.80
C VAL A 152 52.08 -7.05 -4.99
N LEU A 153 52.25 -5.92 -5.69
CA LEU A 153 51.15 -5.00 -5.98
C LEU A 153 50.07 -5.64 -6.86
N LEU A 154 50.47 -6.44 -7.86
CA LEU A 154 49.55 -7.18 -8.73
C LEU A 154 48.73 -8.22 -7.96
N SER A 155 49.37 -8.94 -7.02
CA SER A 155 48.73 -9.95 -6.16
C SER A 155 47.74 -9.35 -5.14
N LEU A 156 48.04 -8.15 -4.62
CA LEU A 156 47.12 -7.39 -3.77
C LEU A 156 45.90 -6.91 -4.57
N PHE A 157 46.13 -6.42 -5.79
CA PHE A 157 45.06 -5.99 -6.67
C PHE A 157 44.13 -7.17 -7.02
N ASP A 158 44.69 -8.31 -7.45
CA ASP A 158 43.94 -9.53 -7.71
C ASP A 158 43.09 -9.97 -6.51
N SER A 159 43.71 -10.05 -5.34
CA SER A 159 43.02 -10.51 -4.12
C SER A 159 41.90 -9.57 -3.70
N SER A 160 42.07 -8.25 -3.89
CA SER A 160 41.00 -7.28 -3.63
C SER A 160 39.82 -7.42 -4.59
N ILE A 161 40.07 -7.74 -5.87
CA ILE A 161 39.02 -8.07 -6.84
C ILE A 161 38.30 -9.36 -6.43
N VAL A 162 39.04 -10.41 -6.04
CA VAL A 162 38.45 -11.68 -5.56
C VAL A 162 37.53 -11.43 -4.35
N MET A 163 37.95 -10.60 -3.40
CA MET A 163 37.13 -10.24 -2.23
C MET A 163 35.80 -9.58 -2.63
N ALA A 164 35.86 -8.60 -3.55
CA ALA A 164 34.68 -7.90 -4.05
C ALA A 164 33.74 -8.84 -4.83
N LEU A 165 34.27 -9.70 -5.70
CA LEU A 165 33.49 -10.66 -6.47
C LEU A 165 32.83 -11.73 -5.59
N VAL A 166 33.52 -12.22 -4.55
CA VAL A 166 32.91 -13.17 -3.58
C VAL A 166 31.71 -12.54 -2.87
N TYR A 167 31.79 -11.25 -2.53
CA TYR A 167 30.66 -10.53 -1.95
C TYR A 167 29.47 -10.50 -2.92
N ILE A 168 29.69 -10.09 -4.17
CA ILE A 168 28.66 -10.01 -5.23
C ILE A 168 28.02 -11.38 -5.51
N TYR A 169 28.83 -12.44 -5.60
CA TYR A 169 28.35 -13.79 -5.89
C TYR A 169 27.55 -14.39 -4.73
N ASN A 170 27.89 -14.07 -3.48
CA ASN A 170 27.13 -14.55 -2.33
C ASN A 170 25.68 -14.03 -2.31
N TYR A 171 25.40 -12.87 -2.88
CA TYR A 171 24.02 -12.37 -3.08
C TYR A 171 23.35 -12.99 -4.31
N SER A 172 24.11 -13.23 -5.39
CA SER A 172 23.56 -13.62 -6.69
C SER A 172 23.29 -15.12 -6.84
N ILE A 173 24.16 -15.99 -6.31
CA ILE A 173 24.02 -17.45 -6.45
C ILE A 173 22.71 -17.95 -5.81
N PRO A 174 22.29 -17.50 -4.61
CA PRO A 174 21.00 -17.88 -4.04
C PRO A 174 19.79 -17.48 -4.91
N VAL A 175 19.87 -16.33 -5.60
CA VAL A 175 18.82 -15.88 -6.54
C VAL A 175 18.65 -16.85 -7.69
N ILE A 176 19.77 -17.31 -8.26
CA ILE A 176 19.78 -18.27 -9.38
C ILE A 176 19.34 -19.67 -8.89
N SER A 177 19.74 -20.05 -7.67
CA SER A 177 19.47 -21.38 -7.12
C SER A 177 18.03 -21.57 -6.65
N GLU A 178 17.40 -20.56 -6.05
CA GLU A 178 16.06 -20.67 -5.43
C GLU A 178 14.95 -20.06 -6.32
N ARG A 179 15.14 -20.10 -7.66
CA ARG A 179 14.33 -19.43 -8.69
C ARG A 179 12.81 -19.64 -8.59
N LYS A 180 12.35 -20.73 -7.97
CA LYS A 180 10.91 -21.06 -7.83
C LYS A 180 10.20 -20.32 -6.69
N ARG A 181 10.92 -19.67 -5.76
CA ARG A 181 10.33 -19.08 -4.54
C ARG A 181 10.28 -17.56 -4.53
N ARG A 182 11.03 -16.86 -5.39
CA ARG A 182 11.18 -15.41 -5.32
C ARG A 182 10.50 -14.72 -6.49
N LYS A 183 9.62 -13.75 -6.21
CA LYS A 183 8.89 -12.98 -7.23
C LYS A 183 9.38 -11.55 -7.36
N VAL A 184 9.93 -10.98 -6.29
CA VAL A 184 10.47 -9.61 -6.25
C VAL A 184 11.99 -9.67 -6.00
N LEU A 185 12.78 -8.97 -6.82
CA LEU A 185 14.23 -8.83 -6.66
C LEU A 185 14.54 -7.42 -6.16
N SER A 186 15.51 -7.29 -5.24
CA SER A 186 15.96 -5.96 -4.81
C SER A 186 16.86 -5.31 -5.87
N ASN A 187 17.01 -3.98 -5.82
CA ASN A 187 17.87 -3.23 -6.74
C ASN A 187 19.34 -3.71 -6.70
N GLU A 188 19.83 -4.08 -5.52
CA GLU A 188 21.18 -4.63 -5.33
C GLU A 188 21.32 -6.01 -5.99
N GLU A 189 20.29 -6.85 -5.92
CA GLU A 189 20.29 -8.17 -6.55
C GLU A 189 20.30 -8.05 -8.09
N ILE A 190 19.61 -7.05 -8.64
CA ILE A 190 19.62 -6.75 -10.09
C ILE A 190 21.01 -6.33 -10.55
N ILE A 191 21.69 -5.46 -9.78
CA ILE A 191 23.07 -5.04 -10.08
C ILE A 191 24.04 -6.23 -9.96
N CYS A 192 23.89 -7.09 -8.95
CA CYS A 192 24.78 -8.23 -8.81
C CYS A 192 24.57 -9.28 -9.92
N LEU A 193 23.33 -9.47 -10.38
CA LEU A 193 23.02 -10.31 -11.54
C LEU A 193 23.59 -9.74 -12.84
N SER A 194 23.58 -8.41 -13.03
CA SER A 194 24.16 -7.81 -14.24
C SER A 194 25.68 -8.02 -14.32
N ILE A 195 26.37 -8.00 -13.19
CA ILE A 195 27.81 -8.29 -13.11
C ILE A 195 28.10 -9.74 -13.50
N ILE A 196 27.29 -10.71 -13.05
CA ILE A 196 27.40 -12.11 -13.52
C ILE A 196 27.18 -12.20 -15.02
N CYS A 197 26.14 -11.56 -15.55
CA CYS A 197 25.87 -11.57 -16.99
C CYS A 197 27.05 -10.97 -17.79
N GLY A 198 27.60 -9.83 -17.35
CA GLY A 198 28.76 -9.22 -18.00
C GLY A 198 30.01 -10.11 -17.96
N ALA A 199 30.26 -10.79 -16.85
CA ALA A 199 31.38 -11.71 -16.73
C ALA A 199 31.21 -12.97 -17.60
N VAL A 200 29.99 -13.50 -17.74
CA VAL A 200 29.70 -14.57 -18.73
C VAL A 200 29.98 -14.10 -20.15
N ILE A 201 29.53 -12.90 -20.53
CA ILE A 201 29.76 -12.32 -21.88
C ILE A 201 31.26 -12.14 -22.15
N SER A 202 32.03 -11.70 -21.16
CA SER A 202 33.49 -11.57 -21.29
C SER A 202 34.19 -12.92 -21.48
N GLY A 203 33.64 -14.00 -20.91
CA GLY A 203 34.11 -15.37 -21.09
C GLY A 203 33.97 -15.91 -22.52
N LEU A 204 33.10 -15.31 -23.34
CA LEU A 204 32.96 -15.60 -24.78
C LEU A 204 34.02 -14.89 -25.64
N SER A 205 35.05 -14.31 -25.01
CA SER A 205 36.19 -13.72 -25.72
C SER A 205 36.90 -14.73 -26.65
N ASN A 206 37.40 -14.21 -27.78
CA ASN A 206 38.10 -14.93 -28.84
C ASN A 206 37.26 -15.92 -29.68
N ILE A 207 35.93 -15.86 -29.60
CA ILE A 207 35.03 -16.61 -30.51
C ILE A 207 34.57 -15.67 -31.63
N TYR A 208 35.06 -15.94 -32.84
CA TYR A 208 34.68 -15.23 -34.06
C TYR A 208 33.89 -16.17 -34.96
N ILE A 209 32.67 -15.78 -35.32
CA ILE A 209 31.83 -16.53 -36.27
C ILE A 209 31.73 -15.68 -37.53
N PHE A 210 32.25 -16.17 -38.67
CA PHE A 210 32.30 -15.41 -39.93
C PHE A 210 32.89 -13.98 -39.81
N GLY A 211 33.88 -13.79 -38.93
CA GLY A 211 34.50 -12.49 -38.69
C GLY A 211 33.75 -11.56 -37.73
N ILE A 212 32.56 -11.95 -37.25
CA ILE A 212 31.77 -11.23 -36.25
C ILE A 212 32.18 -11.68 -34.85
N ALA A 213 32.47 -10.73 -33.95
CA ALA A 213 32.80 -11.07 -32.58
C ALA A 213 31.52 -11.36 -31.78
N LEU A 214 31.35 -12.59 -31.28
CA LEU A 214 30.14 -12.99 -30.57
C LEU A 214 29.91 -12.18 -29.29
N LYS A 215 31.01 -11.78 -28.62
CA LYS A 215 30.97 -11.01 -27.38
C LYS A 215 30.31 -9.63 -27.57
N THR A 216 30.61 -8.91 -28.66
CA THR A 216 30.14 -7.54 -28.90
C THR A 216 28.66 -7.58 -29.27
N VAL A 217 28.25 -8.55 -30.09
CA VAL A 217 26.85 -8.82 -30.43
C VAL A 217 26.00 -9.09 -29.18
N LEU A 218 26.47 -9.96 -28.27
CA LEU A 218 25.76 -10.28 -27.04
C LEU A 218 25.71 -9.10 -26.06
N SER A 219 26.80 -8.32 -25.93
CA SER A 219 26.81 -7.09 -25.14
C SER A 219 25.74 -6.11 -25.62
N VAL A 220 25.71 -5.83 -26.93
CA VAL A 220 24.71 -4.91 -27.53
C VAL A 220 23.30 -5.43 -27.26
N PHE A 221 23.05 -6.73 -27.50
CA PHE A 221 21.76 -7.34 -27.24
C PHE A 221 21.31 -7.17 -25.77
N VAL A 222 22.17 -7.51 -24.80
CA VAL A 222 21.81 -7.45 -23.37
C VAL A 222 21.60 -6.01 -22.90
N ILE A 223 22.44 -5.07 -23.33
CA ILE A 223 22.33 -3.66 -22.95
C ILE A 223 21.03 -3.08 -23.50
N THR A 224 20.75 -3.24 -24.80
CA THR A 224 19.52 -2.74 -25.43
C THR A 224 18.27 -3.43 -24.88
N ALA A 225 18.33 -4.74 -24.62
CA ALA A 225 17.24 -5.50 -24.00
C ALA A 225 16.89 -4.97 -22.60
N ALA A 226 17.91 -4.72 -21.77
CA ALA A 226 17.70 -4.22 -20.42
C ALA A 226 17.30 -2.73 -20.39
N ALA A 227 17.87 -1.91 -21.28
CA ALA A 227 17.52 -0.51 -21.44
C ALA A 227 16.06 -0.34 -21.91
N TYR A 228 15.60 -1.17 -22.85
CA TYR A 228 14.19 -1.18 -23.27
C TYR A 228 13.25 -1.63 -22.14
N GLY A 229 13.67 -2.61 -21.32
CA GLY A 229 12.84 -3.14 -20.24
C GLY A 229 12.73 -2.24 -19.02
N GLN A 230 13.83 -1.60 -18.59
CA GLN A 230 13.89 -0.85 -17.33
C GLN A 230 14.28 0.63 -17.48
N GLY A 231 14.49 1.11 -18.71
CA GLY A 231 14.79 2.51 -18.99
C GLY A 231 16.26 2.91 -18.88
N PRO A 232 16.55 4.22 -18.91
CA PRO A 232 17.90 4.74 -19.15
C PRO A 232 18.88 4.47 -18.02
N GLY A 233 18.45 4.54 -16.76
CA GLY A 233 19.32 4.31 -15.59
C GLY A 233 19.89 2.89 -15.56
N VAL A 234 19.04 1.89 -15.78
CA VAL A 234 19.45 0.48 -15.82
C VAL A 234 20.25 0.17 -17.09
N GLY A 235 19.88 0.75 -18.23
CA GLY A 235 20.66 0.67 -19.47
C GLY A 235 22.09 1.18 -19.29
N ALA A 236 22.26 2.34 -18.65
CA ALA A 236 23.56 2.92 -18.37
C ALA A 236 24.37 2.07 -17.38
N ALA A 237 23.74 1.58 -16.30
CA ALA A 237 24.40 0.74 -15.29
C ALA A 237 24.88 -0.60 -15.89
N ILE A 238 24.05 -1.24 -16.70
CA ILE A 238 24.40 -2.50 -17.39
C ILE A 238 25.46 -2.24 -18.47
N GLY A 239 25.34 -1.16 -19.23
CA GLY A 239 26.38 -0.74 -20.19
C GLY A 239 27.73 -0.48 -19.53
N THR A 240 27.73 0.19 -18.38
CA THR A 240 28.94 0.48 -17.60
C THR A 240 29.56 -0.80 -17.05
N THR A 241 28.77 -1.69 -16.44
CA THR A 241 29.28 -2.95 -15.86
C THR A 241 29.84 -3.87 -16.93
N ILE A 242 29.12 -4.09 -18.03
CA ILE A 242 29.61 -4.89 -19.16
C ILE A 242 30.86 -4.22 -19.75
N GLY A 243 30.83 -2.89 -19.95
CA GLY A 243 31.93 -2.09 -20.45
C GLY A 243 33.22 -2.24 -19.63
N ILE A 244 33.15 -2.10 -18.30
CA ILE A 244 34.30 -2.25 -17.39
C ILE A 244 34.88 -3.67 -17.50
N ILE A 245 34.03 -4.68 -17.48
CA ILE A 245 34.48 -6.08 -17.54
C ILE A 245 35.15 -6.38 -18.88
N THR A 246 34.63 -5.86 -20.00
CA THR A 246 35.27 -6.01 -21.33
C THR A 246 36.56 -5.19 -21.46
N CYS A 247 36.62 -4.02 -20.85
CA CYS A 247 37.78 -3.13 -20.80
C CYS A 247 38.98 -3.84 -20.12
N MET A 248 38.76 -4.54 -19.01
CA MET A 248 39.81 -5.27 -18.30
C MET A 248 40.45 -6.42 -19.10
N SER A 249 39.77 -6.88 -20.17
CA SER A 249 40.24 -7.98 -21.02
C SER A 249 40.97 -7.52 -22.29
N GLN A 250 40.98 -6.22 -22.62
CA GLN A 250 41.53 -5.70 -23.89
C GLN A 250 42.36 -4.42 -23.72
N SER A 251 43.25 -4.15 -24.68
CA SER A 251 44.14 -2.98 -24.70
C SER A 251 43.45 -1.64 -25.09
N ASN A 252 42.28 -1.66 -25.72
CA ASN A 252 41.53 -0.47 -26.17
C ASN A 252 40.45 -0.06 -25.13
N ALA A 253 40.87 0.02 -23.88
CA ALA A 253 40.04 -0.15 -22.69
C ALA A 253 39.03 1.01 -22.41
N PRO A 254 39.42 2.30 -22.48
CA PRO A 254 38.52 3.39 -22.08
C PRO A 254 37.37 3.66 -23.06
N GLN A 255 37.56 3.37 -24.35
CA GLN A 255 36.62 3.75 -25.40
C GLN A 255 35.35 2.89 -25.38
N ILE A 256 35.49 1.57 -25.18
CA ILE A 256 34.34 0.63 -25.17
C ILE A 256 33.44 0.89 -23.98
N LEU A 257 34.03 1.24 -22.83
CA LEU A 257 33.31 1.58 -21.61
C LEU A 257 32.36 2.78 -21.83
N SER A 258 32.90 3.88 -22.36
CA SER A 258 32.10 5.10 -22.59
C SER A 258 31.04 4.88 -23.67
N ALA A 259 31.35 4.13 -24.73
CA ALA A 259 30.40 3.77 -25.77
C ALA A 259 29.21 2.97 -25.22
N TYR A 260 29.45 1.89 -24.46
CA TYR A 260 28.38 1.06 -23.91
C TYR A 260 27.54 1.77 -22.84
N ALA A 261 28.15 2.58 -21.99
CA ALA A 261 27.42 3.36 -20.99
C ALA A 261 26.46 4.36 -21.64
N LEU A 262 26.95 5.16 -22.59
CA LEU A 262 26.16 6.20 -23.25
C LEU A 262 25.12 5.60 -24.22
N ALA A 263 25.50 4.56 -24.98
CA ALA A 263 24.58 3.83 -25.84
C ALA A 263 23.45 3.16 -25.03
N GLY A 264 23.75 2.56 -23.88
CA GLY A 264 22.74 1.99 -22.99
C GLY A 264 21.79 3.04 -22.41
N MET A 265 22.30 4.23 -22.05
CA MET A 265 21.47 5.33 -21.58
C MET A 265 20.50 5.82 -22.67
N LEU A 266 21.01 6.17 -23.87
CA LEU A 266 20.19 6.67 -24.98
C LEU A 266 19.19 5.62 -25.47
N SER A 267 19.60 4.35 -25.51
CA SER A 267 18.73 3.22 -25.82
C SER A 267 17.54 3.11 -24.85
N GLY A 268 17.72 3.50 -23.59
CA GLY A 268 16.66 3.53 -22.58
C GLY A 268 15.80 4.79 -22.61
N ILE A 269 16.35 5.94 -23.03
CA ILE A 269 15.57 7.18 -23.26
C ILE A 269 14.57 6.96 -24.40
N PHE A 270 15.00 6.34 -25.50
CA PHE A 270 14.15 6.07 -26.65
C PHE A 270 13.29 4.81 -26.53
N LYS A 271 13.09 4.27 -25.30
CA LYS A 271 12.24 3.09 -25.09
C LYS A 271 10.78 3.33 -25.50
N ASP A 272 10.30 4.57 -25.35
CA ASP A 272 8.90 4.94 -25.59
C ASP A 272 8.56 4.93 -27.09
N MET A 273 9.57 5.07 -27.96
CA MET A 273 9.46 4.90 -29.41
C MET A 273 9.48 3.42 -29.85
N GLY A 274 9.38 2.48 -28.90
CA GLY A 274 9.40 1.04 -29.15
C GLY A 274 10.81 0.48 -29.36
N LYS A 275 10.88 -0.80 -29.77
CA LYS A 275 12.18 -1.49 -29.95
C LYS A 275 13.08 -0.83 -30.98
N VAL A 276 12.50 -0.31 -32.06
CA VAL A 276 13.25 0.36 -33.13
C VAL A 276 13.91 1.61 -32.57
N GLY A 277 13.19 2.41 -31.77
CA GLY A 277 13.74 3.57 -31.08
C GLY A 277 14.91 3.20 -30.15
N SER A 278 14.76 2.14 -29.36
CA SER A 278 15.82 1.67 -28.46
C SER A 278 17.09 1.20 -29.20
N GLY A 279 16.94 0.56 -30.37
CA GLY A 279 18.07 0.20 -31.24
C GLY A 279 18.76 1.41 -31.87
N ILE A 280 17.98 2.37 -32.37
CA ILE A 280 18.50 3.64 -32.90
C ILE A 280 19.26 4.41 -31.81
N GLY A 281 18.71 4.46 -30.59
CA GLY A 281 19.36 5.10 -29.44
C GLY A 281 20.73 4.51 -29.11
N PHE A 282 20.87 3.18 -29.19
CA PHE A 282 22.18 2.54 -29.01
C PHE A 282 23.18 2.95 -30.10
N MET A 283 22.75 2.94 -31.36
CA MET A 283 23.58 3.34 -32.50
C MET A 283 23.99 4.81 -32.42
N MET A 284 23.08 5.70 -32.02
CA MET A 284 23.39 7.12 -31.79
C MET A 284 24.43 7.29 -30.68
N GLY A 285 24.34 6.52 -29.60
CA GLY A 285 25.29 6.63 -28.50
C GLY A 285 26.71 6.19 -28.86
N ASP A 286 26.84 5.09 -29.61
CA ASP A 286 28.13 4.67 -30.15
C ASP A 286 28.71 5.74 -31.11
N MET A 287 27.87 6.32 -31.96
CA MET A 287 28.28 7.36 -32.92
C MET A 287 28.75 8.66 -32.25
N ILE A 288 28.09 9.10 -31.17
CA ILE A 288 28.49 10.30 -30.39
C ILE A 288 29.88 10.10 -29.79
N ILE A 289 30.13 8.93 -29.22
CA ILE A 289 31.44 8.60 -28.62
C ILE A 289 32.53 8.45 -29.70
N ALA A 290 32.21 7.81 -30.83
CA ALA A 290 33.12 7.69 -31.97
C ALA A 290 33.53 9.08 -32.52
N PHE A 291 32.58 10.02 -32.63
CA PHE A 291 32.84 11.40 -33.03
C PHE A 291 33.77 12.11 -32.04
N TYR A 292 33.53 11.99 -30.73
CA TYR A 292 34.34 12.65 -29.71
C TYR A 292 35.79 12.15 -29.67
N LEU A 293 36.01 10.86 -29.96
CA LEU A 293 37.33 10.24 -29.95
C LEU A 293 38.14 10.47 -31.23
N GLY A 294 37.60 11.19 -32.21
CA GLY A 294 38.30 11.54 -33.46
C GLY A 294 38.62 10.35 -34.38
N ASN A 295 38.06 9.17 -34.08
CA ASN A 295 38.22 7.95 -34.88
C ASN A 295 36.89 7.64 -35.57
N PHE A 296 36.81 7.83 -36.89
CA PHE A 296 35.66 7.40 -37.71
C PHE A 296 35.51 5.88 -37.77
N ARG A 297 36.49 5.13 -37.26
CA ARG A 297 36.33 3.71 -37.01
C ARG A 297 35.55 3.58 -35.71
N ASN A 298 34.27 3.19 -35.82
CA ASN A 298 33.40 2.94 -34.68
C ASN A 298 34.14 2.10 -33.63
N VAL A 299 34.01 2.51 -32.37
CA VAL A 299 34.64 1.83 -31.22
C VAL A 299 34.18 0.37 -31.15
N VAL A 300 32.93 0.14 -31.53
CA VAL A 300 32.35 -1.18 -31.79
C VAL A 300 32.30 -1.41 -33.29
N ASN A 301 32.73 -2.57 -33.79
CA ASN A 301 32.62 -2.88 -35.21
C ASN A 301 31.16 -2.75 -35.67
N PHE A 302 30.94 -2.01 -36.76
CA PHE A 302 29.60 -1.71 -37.28
C PHE A 302 28.79 -2.97 -37.62
N THR A 303 29.46 -4.01 -38.13
CA THR A 303 28.87 -5.32 -38.41
C THR A 303 28.31 -5.99 -37.15
N ASP A 304 29.05 -5.90 -36.05
CA ASP A 304 28.67 -6.52 -34.78
C ASP A 304 27.51 -5.75 -34.13
N LEU A 305 27.54 -4.42 -34.22
CA LEU A 305 26.50 -3.53 -33.70
C LEU A 305 25.14 -3.78 -34.39
N ILE A 306 25.11 -3.79 -35.73
CA ILE A 306 23.88 -4.05 -36.49
C ILE A 306 23.34 -5.44 -36.17
N THR A 307 24.22 -6.45 -36.10
CA THR A 307 23.82 -7.82 -35.82
C THR A 307 23.20 -7.95 -34.43
N GLY A 308 23.77 -7.29 -33.41
CA GLY A 308 23.22 -7.26 -32.05
C GLY A 308 21.83 -6.59 -31.98
N ILE A 309 21.68 -5.44 -32.64
CA ILE A 309 20.38 -4.73 -32.70
C ILE A 309 19.35 -5.55 -33.47
N PHE A 310 19.74 -6.19 -34.58
CA PHE A 310 18.84 -7.02 -35.38
C PHE A 310 18.32 -8.22 -34.59
N ILE A 311 19.19 -8.90 -33.82
CA ILE A 311 18.78 -9.99 -32.91
C ILE A 311 17.79 -9.47 -31.86
N PHE A 312 18.03 -8.28 -31.29
CA PHE A 312 17.12 -7.65 -30.34
C PHE A 312 15.74 -7.34 -30.95
N LEU A 313 15.70 -6.82 -32.18
CA LEU A 313 14.44 -6.51 -32.87
C LEU A 313 13.58 -7.77 -33.08
N ILE A 314 14.19 -8.86 -33.52
CA ILE A 314 13.52 -10.16 -33.75
C ILE A 314 13.04 -10.79 -32.43
N PHE A 315 13.73 -10.54 -31.31
CA PHE A 315 13.46 -11.23 -30.06
C PHE A 315 12.06 -10.90 -29.47
N PRO A 316 11.18 -11.87 -29.19
CA PRO A 316 9.79 -11.59 -28.85
C PRO A 316 9.62 -10.79 -27.53
N VAL A 317 8.78 -9.76 -27.56
CA VAL A 317 8.50 -8.87 -26.40
C VAL A 317 7.98 -9.66 -25.19
N SER A 318 7.20 -10.71 -25.43
CA SER A 318 6.60 -11.55 -24.39
C SER A 318 7.64 -12.32 -23.57
N VAL A 319 8.80 -12.64 -24.16
CA VAL A 319 9.90 -13.29 -23.45
C VAL A 319 10.69 -12.26 -22.65
N LEU A 320 10.90 -11.07 -23.23
CA LEU A 320 11.60 -9.97 -22.56
C LEU A 320 10.88 -9.52 -21.28
N LYS A 321 9.54 -9.39 -21.33
CA LYS A 321 8.69 -9.05 -20.16
C LYS A 321 8.68 -10.14 -19.08
N LYS A 322 8.93 -11.40 -19.42
CA LYS A 322 9.05 -12.51 -18.45
C LYS A 322 10.46 -12.64 -17.86
N ALA A 323 11.49 -12.27 -18.63
CA ALA A 323 12.89 -12.42 -18.23
C ALA A 323 13.36 -11.28 -17.32
N ILE A 324 12.80 -10.08 -17.50
CA ILE A 324 13.11 -8.90 -16.70
C ILE A 324 11.93 -8.68 -15.74
N PRO A 325 12.02 -9.11 -14.47
CA PRO A 325 11.02 -8.72 -13.49
C PRO A 325 11.02 -7.19 -13.42
N TYR A 326 9.87 -6.60 -13.76
CA TYR A 326 9.67 -5.16 -13.84
C TYR A 326 9.93 -4.54 -12.45
N ALA A 327 11.16 -4.04 -12.23
CA ALA A 327 11.56 -3.41 -10.98
C ALA A 327 10.96 -1.99 -10.80
N GLY A 328 10.45 -1.39 -11.88
CA GLY A 328 9.96 -0.01 -11.89
C GLY A 328 8.45 0.18 -11.71
N SER A 329 7.66 -0.87 -11.45
CA SER A 329 6.19 -0.70 -11.38
C SER A 329 5.71 0.10 -10.18
N SER A 330 6.57 0.42 -9.21
CA SER A 330 6.18 1.04 -7.96
C SER A 330 5.87 2.54 -8.11
N ALA A 331 6.64 3.30 -8.90
CA ALA A 331 6.43 4.74 -9.04
C ALA A 331 5.22 5.08 -9.94
N GLU A 332 5.01 4.34 -11.02
CA GLU A 332 3.89 4.57 -11.96
C GLU A 332 2.55 4.10 -11.34
N LYS A 333 2.54 2.93 -10.67
CA LYS A 333 1.37 2.50 -9.86
C LYS A 333 1.12 3.43 -8.68
N PHE A 334 2.15 4.02 -8.07
CA PHE A 334 2.01 4.96 -6.96
C PHE A 334 1.25 6.22 -7.39
N ILE A 335 1.64 6.83 -8.51
CA ILE A 335 0.94 8.00 -9.05
C ILE A 335 -0.51 7.64 -9.41
N GLU A 336 -0.75 6.48 -10.04
CA GLU A 336 -2.10 6.03 -10.39
C GLU A 336 -2.98 5.72 -9.16
N GLN A 337 -2.45 5.03 -8.16
CA GLN A 337 -3.19 4.64 -6.95
C GLN A 337 -3.45 5.84 -6.04
N GLN A 338 -2.47 6.71 -5.81
CA GLN A 338 -2.65 7.92 -5.00
C GLN A 338 -3.65 8.87 -5.69
N SER A 339 -3.50 9.09 -7.00
CA SER A 339 -4.47 9.88 -7.78
C SER A 339 -5.87 9.25 -7.80
N TYR A 340 -5.98 7.91 -7.82
CA TYR A 340 -7.28 7.25 -7.74
C TYR A 340 -7.94 7.41 -6.37
N VAL A 341 -7.18 7.27 -5.28
CA VAL A 341 -7.68 7.47 -3.91
C VAL A 341 -8.09 8.92 -3.69
N GLU A 342 -7.30 9.90 -4.12
CA GLU A 342 -7.66 11.32 -4.09
C GLU A 342 -8.96 11.59 -4.87
N ARG A 343 -9.08 11.06 -6.10
CA ARG A 343 -10.30 11.20 -6.88
C ARG A 343 -11.53 10.60 -6.19
N ILE A 344 -11.40 9.44 -5.54
CA ILE A 344 -12.51 8.86 -4.77
C ILE A 344 -12.85 9.73 -3.56
N LYS A 345 -11.84 10.21 -2.82
CA LYS A 345 -12.06 11.10 -1.67
C LYS A 345 -12.80 12.36 -2.10
N ASP A 346 -12.42 12.97 -3.22
CA ASP A 346 -13.09 14.15 -3.77
C ASP A 346 -14.54 13.87 -4.17
N ILE A 347 -14.82 12.71 -4.78
CA ILE A 347 -16.19 12.31 -5.12
C ILE A 347 -17.05 12.13 -3.86
N ILE A 348 -16.54 11.42 -2.85
CA ILE A 348 -17.27 11.19 -1.59
C ILE A 348 -17.51 12.51 -0.88
N ARG A 349 -16.48 13.37 -0.80
CA ARG A 349 -16.56 14.70 -0.21
C ARG A 349 -17.60 15.57 -0.91
N GLY A 350 -17.56 15.63 -2.24
CA GLY A 350 -18.55 16.38 -3.02
C GLY A 350 -19.97 15.89 -2.76
N ARG A 351 -20.17 14.58 -2.59
CA ARG A 351 -21.48 14.00 -2.27
C ARG A 351 -21.96 14.37 -0.86
N ILE A 352 -21.06 14.37 0.13
CA ILE A 352 -21.39 14.77 1.51
C ILE A 352 -21.75 16.25 1.57
N LEU A 353 -20.95 17.11 0.93
CA LEU A 353 -21.21 18.55 0.88
C LEU A 353 -22.53 18.87 0.15
N HIS A 354 -22.79 18.23 -0.99
CA HIS A 354 -24.07 18.42 -1.67
C HIS A 354 -25.26 17.95 -0.79
N THR A 355 -25.08 16.90 -0.01
CA THR A 355 -26.12 16.44 0.92
C THR A 355 -26.32 17.46 2.04
N ALA A 356 -25.23 18.01 2.58
CA ALA A 356 -25.21 19.05 3.59
C ALA A 356 -25.92 20.33 3.10
N ASP A 357 -25.70 20.74 1.85
CA ASP A 357 -26.35 21.91 1.23
C ASP A 357 -27.87 21.72 1.06
N VAL A 358 -28.32 20.51 0.70
CA VAL A 358 -29.77 20.20 0.63
C VAL A 358 -30.43 20.31 2.01
N PHE A 359 -29.77 19.84 3.06
CA PHE A 359 -30.27 20.00 4.43
C PHE A 359 -30.28 21.47 4.88
N ASP A 360 -29.28 22.26 4.48
CA ASP A 360 -29.23 23.71 4.74
C ASP A 360 -30.41 24.44 4.09
N GLU A 361 -30.71 24.12 2.83
CA GLU A 361 -31.85 24.70 2.11
C GLU A 361 -33.19 24.29 2.71
N LEU A 362 -33.32 23.04 3.16
CA LEU A 362 -34.51 22.57 3.87
C LEU A 362 -34.69 23.28 5.22
N SER A 363 -33.61 23.54 5.96
CA SER A 363 -33.66 24.34 7.20
C SER A 363 -34.16 25.77 6.93
N LYS A 364 -33.61 26.44 5.90
CA LYS A 364 -34.02 27.81 5.51
C LYS A 364 -35.49 27.90 5.09
N THR A 365 -35.97 26.97 4.27
CA THR A 365 -37.39 26.95 3.83
C THR A 365 -38.37 26.73 4.98
N LEU A 366 -37.97 25.98 6.02
CA LEU A 366 -38.77 25.82 7.23
C LEU A 366 -38.81 27.09 8.08
N GLN A 367 -37.71 27.85 8.14
CA GLN A 367 -37.60 29.12 8.88
C GLN A 367 -38.35 30.29 8.21
N ASP A 368 -38.30 30.41 6.88
CA ASP A 368 -38.91 31.53 6.14
C ASP A 368 -40.43 31.67 6.35
N ASN A 369 -41.11 30.58 6.73
CA ASN A 369 -42.54 30.57 7.01
C ASN A 369 -42.93 31.24 8.35
N GLU A 370 -41.98 31.56 9.25
CA GLU A 370 -42.29 32.24 10.52
C GLU A 370 -42.61 33.73 10.33
N HIS A 371 -41.99 34.39 9.36
CA HIS A 371 -42.20 35.82 9.10
C HIS A 371 -43.56 36.12 8.47
N THR A 372 -44.08 35.21 7.64
CA THR A 372 -45.41 35.33 7.02
C THR A 372 -46.55 35.18 8.03
N GLU A 373 -46.31 34.51 9.15
CA GLU A 373 -47.32 34.21 10.18
C GLU A 373 -47.68 35.44 11.05
N LYS A 374 -46.70 36.29 11.40
CA LYS A 374 -46.96 37.51 12.20
C LYS A 374 -47.90 38.50 11.52
N LEU A 375 -47.81 38.62 10.19
CA LEU A 375 -48.73 39.43 9.38
C LEU A 375 -50.16 38.85 9.34
N ARG A 376 -50.29 37.54 9.59
CA ARG A 376 -51.56 36.81 9.54
C ARG A 376 -52.38 36.95 10.82
N GLU A 377 -51.74 37.12 11.98
CA GLU A 377 -52.41 37.28 13.29
C GLU A 377 -53.43 38.45 13.29
N GLY A 378 -53.11 39.59 12.67
CA GLY A 378 -54.02 40.73 12.58
C GLY A 378 -55.26 40.49 11.69
N SER A 379 -55.13 39.64 10.66
CA SER A 379 -56.23 39.27 9.76
C SER A 379 -57.18 38.21 10.36
N GLU A 380 -56.77 37.53 11.43
CA GLU A 380 -57.54 36.45 12.03
C GLU A 380 -58.57 36.97 13.05
N ILE A 381 -58.27 38.04 13.79
CA ILE A 381 -59.24 38.66 14.70
C ILE A 381 -60.45 39.21 13.94
N SER A 382 -60.24 39.80 12.75
CA SER A 382 -61.35 40.25 11.90
C SER A 382 -62.18 39.08 11.37
N SER A 383 -61.57 37.92 11.11
CA SER A 383 -62.28 36.68 10.75
C SER A 383 -63.09 36.09 11.90
N VAL A 384 -62.60 36.21 13.14
CA VAL A 384 -63.32 35.82 14.36
C VAL A 384 -64.56 36.69 14.52
N ILE A 385 -64.42 38.01 14.38
CA ILE A 385 -65.54 38.96 14.43
C ILE A 385 -66.56 38.63 13.34
N SER A 386 -66.11 38.44 12.10
CA SER A 386 -67.00 38.11 10.97
C SER A 386 -67.75 36.79 11.20
N SER A 387 -67.08 35.77 11.75
CA SER A 387 -67.69 34.48 12.08
C SER A 387 -68.74 34.57 13.19
N ILE A 388 -68.54 35.45 14.18
CA ILE A 388 -69.54 35.72 15.24
C ILE A 388 -70.76 36.41 14.63
N VAL A 389 -70.53 37.42 13.79
CA VAL A 389 -71.57 38.20 13.11
C VAL A 389 -72.38 37.33 12.16
N ASP A 390 -71.74 36.48 11.36
CA ASP A 390 -72.42 35.63 10.39
C ASP A 390 -73.32 34.59 11.06
N ARG A 391 -72.92 34.06 12.22
CA ARG A 391 -73.72 33.06 12.96
C ARG A 391 -74.96 33.64 13.64
N VAL A 392 -74.90 34.91 14.08
CA VAL A 392 -75.96 35.51 14.90
C VAL A 392 -76.77 36.56 14.14
N CYS A 393 -76.12 37.39 13.32
CA CYS A 393 -76.73 38.51 12.63
C CYS A 393 -77.27 38.17 11.23
N SER A 394 -76.85 37.08 10.59
CA SER A 394 -77.29 36.75 9.22
C SER A 394 -78.79 36.53 9.09
N ASN A 395 -79.39 35.84 10.07
CA ASN A 395 -80.84 35.57 10.17
C ASN A 395 -81.49 36.42 11.27
N CYS A 396 -80.99 37.65 11.49
CA CYS A 396 -81.55 38.58 12.48
C CYS A 396 -82.42 39.63 11.79
N GLU A 397 -83.60 39.90 12.33
CA GLU A 397 -84.56 40.87 11.80
C GLU A 397 -83.98 42.31 11.82
N ALA A 398 -83.11 42.63 12.80
CA ALA A 398 -82.47 43.93 12.93
C ALA A 398 -81.18 44.10 12.08
N LYS A 399 -80.83 43.15 11.21
CA LYS A 399 -79.56 43.18 10.45
C LYS A 399 -79.35 44.49 9.66
N ASN A 400 -80.38 44.96 8.96
CA ASN A 400 -80.30 46.20 8.16
C ASN A 400 -80.08 47.45 9.04
N ILE A 401 -80.57 47.43 10.29
CA ILE A 401 -80.40 48.55 11.22
C ILE A 401 -78.96 48.54 11.76
N CYS A 402 -78.52 47.41 12.30
CA CYS A 402 -77.19 47.29 12.93
C CYS A 402 -76.04 47.41 11.92
N TRP A 403 -76.15 46.83 10.72
CA TRP A 403 -75.03 46.71 9.78
C TRP A 403 -75.08 47.66 8.57
N LYS A 404 -76.17 48.40 8.34
CA LYS A 404 -76.21 49.47 7.30
C LYS A 404 -76.31 50.88 7.90
N ARG A 405 -77.20 51.08 8.88
CA ARG A 405 -77.42 52.41 9.48
C ARG A 405 -76.46 52.70 10.65
N ASP A 406 -76.28 51.73 11.54
CA ASP A 406 -75.51 51.88 12.79
C ASP A 406 -74.24 51.00 12.81
N PHE A 407 -73.57 50.87 11.64
CA PHE A 407 -72.44 49.95 11.44
C PHE A 407 -71.29 50.18 12.42
N TYR A 408 -70.84 51.43 12.56
CA TYR A 408 -69.66 51.76 13.37
C TYR A 408 -69.85 51.39 14.85
N ASN A 409 -71.00 51.76 15.42
CA ASN A 409 -71.33 51.47 16.82
C ASN A 409 -71.49 49.96 17.07
N THR A 410 -72.11 49.25 16.11
CA THR A 410 -72.28 47.79 16.20
C THR A 410 -70.93 47.08 16.14
N TYR A 411 -70.08 47.45 15.18
CA TYR A 411 -68.75 46.86 15.01
C TYR A 411 -67.86 47.10 16.23
N GLN A 412 -67.83 48.33 16.75
CA GLN A 412 -67.10 48.67 17.98
C GLN A 412 -67.61 47.88 19.19
N GLY A 413 -68.93 47.70 19.32
CA GLY A 413 -69.51 46.87 20.38
C GLY A 413 -69.06 45.41 20.30
N VAL A 414 -69.06 44.80 19.11
CA VAL A 414 -68.59 43.42 18.91
C VAL A 414 -67.08 43.31 19.12
N PHE A 415 -66.31 44.32 18.70
CA PHE A 415 -64.87 44.36 18.94
C PHE A 415 -64.54 44.43 20.43
N GLN A 416 -65.17 45.34 21.18
CA GLN A 416 -65.03 45.44 22.63
C GLN A 416 -65.45 44.15 23.34
N MET A 417 -66.50 43.49 22.85
CA MET A 417 -66.91 42.20 23.38
C MET A 417 -65.80 41.15 23.20
N VAL A 418 -65.19 41.06 22.01
CA VAL A 418 -64.07 40.13 21.78
C VAL A 418 -62.89 40.47 22.70
N ASP A 419 -62.58 41.75 22.91
CA ASP A 419 -61.52 42.22 23.80
C ASP A 419 -61.72 41.80 25.27
N VAL A 420 -62.97 41.87 25.77
CA VAL A 420 -63.33 41.33 27.09
C VAL A 420 -63.13 39.81 27.15
N ILE A 421 -63.48 39.07 26.09
CA ILE A 421 -63.20 37.61 26.04
C ILE A 421 -61.69 37.33 26.04
N GLN A 422 -60.87 38.18 25.41
CA GLN A 422 -59.41 38.03 25.43
C GLN A 422 -58.84 38.19 26.84
N THR A 423 -59.36 39.15 27.61
CA THR A 423 -58.84 39.54 28.93
C THR A 423 -59.37 38.62 30.03
N ASP A 424 -60.68 38.42 30.10
CA ASP A 424 -61.37 37.68 31.17
C ASP A 424 -61.62 36.21 30.82
N GLY A 425 -61.35 35.83 29.57
CA GLY A 425 -61.48 34.47 29.05
C GLY A 425 -62.89 34.06 28.62
N ARG A 426 -63.93 34.76 29.11
CA ARG A 426 -65.34 34.58 28.75
C ARG A 426 -66.09 35.90 28.92
N VAL A 427 -67.20 36.06 28.22
CA VAL A 427 -68.13 37.16 28.41
C VAL A 427 -69.47 36.60 28.90
N ASP A 428 -70.04 37.24 29.91
CA ASP A 428 -71.38 36.99 30.47
C ASP A 428 -72.26 38.26 30.37
N MET A 429 -73.54 38.16 30.72
CA MET A 429 -74.52 39.27 30.58
C MET A 429 -74.17 40.52 31.39
N ASP A 430 -73.34 40.38 32.42
CA ASP A 430 -72.89 41.48 33.28
C ASP A 430 -71.64 42.19 32.72
N THR A 431 -70.87 41.50 31.89
CA THR A 431 -69.59 41.98 31.30
C THR A 431 -69.71 42.37 29.83
N VAL A 432 -70.84 42.10 29.17
CA VAL A 432 -71.08 42.54 27.78
C VAL A 432 -71.10 44.07 27.70
N PRO A 433 -70.47 44.69 26.67
CA PRO A 433 -70.54 46.12 26.46
C PRO A 433 -71.98 46.67 26.42
N ASP A 434 -72.22 47.77 27.13
CA ASP A 434 -73.55 48.39 27.25
C ASP A 434 -74.21 48.71 25.90
N ILE A 435 -73.39 49.00 24.88
CA ILE A 435 -73.83 49.27 23.50
C ILE A 435 -74.56 48.06 22.92
N LEU A 436 -74.03 46.85 23.14
CA LEU A 436 -74.66 45.60 22.69
C LEU A 436 -75.82 45.20 23.61
N LYS A 437 -75.71 45.46 24.92
CA LYS A 437 -76.74 45.14 25.91
C LYS A 437 -78.05 45.89 25.66
N LYS A 438 -77.98 47.14 25.21
CA LYS A 438 -79.14 48.01 24.94
C LYS A 438 -79.71 47.84 23.52
N ASN A 439 -78.86 47.57 22.52
CA ASN A 439 -79.26 47.67 21.11
C ASN A 439 -79.43 46.31 20.40
N CYS A 440 -78.91 45.20 20.94
CA CYS A 440 -79.01 43.90 20.27
C CYS A 440 -80.23 43.10 20.75
N LEU A 441 -81.07 42.63 19.82
CA LEU A 441 -82.26 41.81 20.12
C LEU A 441 -81.91 40.37 20.58
N LYS A 442 -80.70 39.89 20.26
CA LYS A 442 -80.25 38.51 20.50
C LYS A 442 -78.97 38.46 21.34
N VAL A 443 -78.83 39.32 22.36
CA VAL A 443 -77.61 39.42 23.20
C VAL A 443 -77.16 38.06 23.74
N GLY A 444 -78.08 37.26 24.30
CA GLY A 444 -77.73 35.95 24.86
C GLY A 444 -77.20 34.94 23.83
N GLN A 445 -77.65 35.00 22.57
CA GLN A 445 -77.09 34.17 21.48
C GLN A 445 -75.74 34.71 21.02
N LEU A 446 -75.58 36.05 21.00
CA LEU A 446 -74.32 36.70 20.68
C LEU A 446 -73.22 36.32 21.68
N ILE A 447 -73.53 36.31 22.98
CA ILE A 447 -72.62 35.87 24.05
C ILE A 447 -72.17 34.43 23.83
N LYS A 448 -73.12 33.51 23.66
CA LYS A 448 -72.82 32.08 23.45
C LYS A 448 -71.98 31.86 22.19
N ALA A 449 -72.31 32.54 21.09
CA ALA A 449 -71.57 32.44 19.85
C ALA A 449 -70.16 33.05 19.98
N GLY A 450 -70.02 34.20 20.66
CA GLY A 450 -68.75 34.84 20.93
C GLY A 450 -67.80 33.95 21.73
N ASN A 451 -68.28 33.42 22.86
CA ASN A 451 -67.50 32.50 23.69
C ASN A 451 -67.10 31.23 22.91
N TYR A 452 -68.03 30.62 22.16
CA TYR A 452 -67.74 29.41 21.39
C TYR A 452 -66.75 29.64 20.24
N VAL A 453 -66.94 30.68 19.44
CA VAL A 453 -66.05 30.99 18.31
C VAL A 453 -64.66 31.38 18.82
N TYR A 454 -64.59 32.14 19.91
CA TYR A 454 -63.32 32.53 20.50
C TYR A 454 -62.59 31.34 21.15
N GLU A 455 -63.30 30.42 21.82
CA GLU A 455 -62.71 29.19 22.36
C GLU A 455 -62.11 28.31 21.25
N LEU A 456 -62.83 28.13 20.14
CA LEU A 456 -62.32 27.46 18.95
C LEU A 456 -61.07 28.14 18.38
N TYR A 457 -61.11 29.47 18.25
CA TYR A 457 -59.95 30.26 17.81
C TYR A 457 -58.75 30.05 18.74
N ARG A 458 -58.95 30.13 20.06
CA ARG A 458 -57.91 29.93 21.07
C ARG A 458 -57.29 28.53 21.01
N MET A 459 -58.11 27.49 20.80
CA MET A 459 -57.61 26.12 20.64
C MET A 459 -56.75 25.98 19.38
N ASN A 460 -57.24 26.47 18.24
CA ASN A 460 -56.51 26.45 16.97
C ASN A 460 -55.20 27.24 17.06
N TYR A 461 -55.22 28.42 17.68
CA TYR A 461 -54.04 29.23 17.92
C TYR A 461 -52.98 28.47 18.73
N LYS A 462 -53.38 27.83 19.84
CA LYS A 462 -52.46 27.00 20.66
C LYS A 462 -51.88 25.83 19.86
N CYS A 463 -52.68 25.09 19.10
CA CYS A 463 -52.20 23.99 18.26
C CYS A 463 -51.19 24.47 17.22
N ARG A 464 -51.47 25.60 16.57
CA ARG A 464 -50.58 26.20 15.57
C ARG A 464 -49.27 26.68 16.18
N ARG A 465 -49.32 27.35 17.34
CA ARG A 465 -48.14 27.75 18.11
C ARG A 465 -47.24 26.56 18.44
N LYS A 466 -47.82 25.46 18.94
CA LYS A 466 -47.07 24.21 19.19
C LYS A 466 -46.46 23.62 17.91
N ALA A 467 -47.16 23.70 16.78
CA ALA A 467 -46.62 23.24 15.50
C ALA A 467 -45.44 24.11 15.03
N LEU A 468 -45.49 25.43 15.23
CA LEU A 468 -44.39 26.35 14.94
C LEU A 468 -43.18 26.09 15.85
N GLU A 469 -43.40 25.92 17.15
CA GLU A 469 -42.35 25.53 18.10
C GLU A 469 -41.71 24.19 17.72
N GLY A 470 -42.51 23.20 17.32
CA GLY A 470 -42.01 21.91 16.82
C GLY A 470 -41.16 22.05 15.55
N LYS A 471 -41.55 22.93 14.61
CA LYS A 471 -40.75 23.23 13.41
C LYS A 471 -39.38 23.80 13.78
N ARG A 472 -39.34 24.75 14.72
CA ARG A 472 -38.08 25.36 15.18
C ARG A 472 -37.10 24.32 15.74
N VAL A 473 -37.60 23.40 16.56
CA VAL A 473 -36.79 22.29 17.09
C VAL A 473 -36.24 21.42 15.96
N ILE A 474 -37.04 21.11 14.94
CA ILE A 474 -36.59 20.34 13.78
C ILE A 474 -35.49 21.08 13.01
N CYS A 475 -35.62 22.39 12.80
CA CYS A 475 -34.58 23.19 12.14
C CYS A 475 -33.25 23.13 12.90
N GLU A 476 -33.27 23.30 14.23
CA GLU A 476 -32.06 23.22 15.06
C GLU A 476 -31.39 21.83 14.98
N GLN A 477 -32.18 20.75 14.90
CA GLN A 477 -31.65 19.39 14.70
C GLN A 477 -31.03 19.22 13.31
N ILE A 478 -31.65 19.76 12.27
CA ILE A 478 -31.13 19.71 10.89
C ILE A 478 -29.82 20.49 10.79
N ASP A 479 -29.74 21.67 11.41
CA ASP A 479 -28.51 22.47 11.47
C ASP A 479 -27.39 21.72 12.20
N GLY A 480 -27.72 21.00 13.28
CA GLY A 480 -26.79 20.11 13.99
C GLY A 480 -26.24 19.00 13.11
N ILE A 481 -27.12 18.31 12.35
CA ILE A 481 -26.73 17.27 11.38
C ILE A 481 -25.85 17.86 10.28
N ASN A 482 -26.20 19.03 9.76
CA ASN A 482 -25.43 19.73 8.74
C ASN A 482 -24.00 20.05 9.24
N GLY A 483 -23.88 20.51 10.50
CA GLY A 483 -22.58 20.71 11.16
C GLY A 483 -21.75 19.43 11.26
N ILE A 484 -22.38 18.29 11.57
CA ILE A 484 -21.73 16.97 11.61
C ILE A 484 -21.24 16.56 10.21
N LEU A 485 -22.09 16.69 9.18
CA LEU A 485 -21.73 16.34 7.80
C LEU A 485 -20.55 17.18 7.28
N LYS A 486 -20.51 18.48 7.60
CA LYS A 486 -19.38 19.35 7.25
C LYS A 486 -18.09 18.90 7.92
N LYS A 487 -18.12 18.57 9.22
CA LYS A 487 -16.95 18.02 9.92
C LYS A 487 -16.48 16.69 9.31
N LEU A 488 -17.39 15.78 8.97
CA LEU A 488 -17.04 14.52 8.30
C LEU A 488 -16.37 14.75 6.93
N SER A 489 -16.86 15.73 6.16
CA SER A 489 -16.22 16.14 4.91
C SER A 489 -14.79 16.63 5.14
N ASP A 490 -14.55 17.37 6.22
CA ASP A 490 -13.21 17.85 6.57
C ASP A 490 -12.30 16.73 7.08
N GLU A 491 -12.83 15.72 7.77
CA GLU A 491 -12.05 14.56 8.19
C GLU A 491 -11.61 13.65 7.03
N ILE A 492 -12.40 13.53 5.96
CA ILE A 492 -12.00 12.80 4.75
C ILE A 492 -10.75 13.42 4.10
N LYS A 493 -10.50 14.72 4.35
CA LYS A 493 -9.29 15.42 3.92
C LYS A 493 -8.03 14.90 4.62
N LYS A 494 -8.14 14.28 5.81
CA LYS A 494 -6.99 13.77 6.56
C LYS A 494 -6.16 12.83 5.69
N ASP A 495 -4.88 13.13 5.58
CA ASP A 495 -3.97 12.51 4.63
C ASP A 495 -3.49 11.16 5.17
N ILE A 496 -4.06 10.08 4.65
CA ILE A 496 -3.49 8.75 4.82
C ILE A 496 -2.27 8.68 3.91
N MET A 497 -1.08 8.68 4.49
CA MET A 497 0.15 8.57 3.71
C MET A 497 0.47 7.10 3.44
N PHE A 498 0.39 6.69 2.18
CA PHE A 498 0.90 5.39 1.73
C PHE A 498 2.42 5.38 1.76
N LYS A 499 3.00 4.30 2.28
CA LYS A 499 4.46 4.15 2.47
C LYS A 499 5.00 2.98 1.64
N ASN A 500 5.10 3.20 0.32
CA ASN A 500 5.53 2.16 -0.62
C ASN A 500 7.00 1.75 -0.46
N ASP A 501 7.87 2.65 0.01
CA ASP A 501 9.25 2.35 0.40
C ASP A 501 9.29 1.24 1.45
N VAL A 502 8.39 1.34 2.44
CA VAL A 502 8.22 0.35 3.49
C VAL A 502 7.49 -0.90 2.98
N GLU A 503 6.53 -0.77 2.06
CA GLU A 503 5.88 -1.91 1.40
C GLU A 503 6.87 -2.79 0.65
N GLU A 504 7.76 -2.21 -0.16
CA GLU A 504 8.80 -2.94 -0.90
C GLU A 504 9.77 -3.64 0.04
N GLU A 505 10.21 -2.96 1.10
CA GLU A 505 11.09 -3.55 2.10
C GLU A 505 10.41 -4.72 2.83
N LEU A 506 9.14 -4.56 3.21
CA LEU A 506 8.33 -5.61 3.83
C LEU A 506 8.10 -6.78 2.88
N ALA A 507 7.76 -6.52 1.62
CA ALA A 507 7.58 -7.51 0.58
C ALA A 507 8.85 -8.33 0.39
N ALA A 508 10.01 -7.67 0.23
CA ALA A 508 11.30 -8.33 0.08
C ALA A 508 11.66 -9.16 1.33
N THR A 509 11.37 -8.66 2.53
CA THR A 509 11.67 -9.35 3.79
C THR A 509 10.78 -10.58 4.01
N LEU A 510 9.48 -10.46 3.73
CA LEU A 510 8.55 -11.58 3.80
C LEU A 510 8.88 -12.66 2.75
N ASP A 511 9.23 -12.26 1.53
CA ASP A 511 9.71 -13.17 0.49
C ASP A 511 11.02 -13.88 0.91
N LYS A 512 11.99 -13.15 1.49
CA LYS A 512 13.23 -13.73 2.03
C LYS A 512 12.96 -14.73 3.17
N ALA A 513 11.92 -14.50 3.97
CA ALA A 513 11.47 -15.44 5.00
C ALA A 513 10.70 -16.65 4.43
N GLY A 514 10.38 -16.65 3.13
CA GLY A 514 9.60 -17.70 2.47
C GLY A 514 8.10 -17.63 2.75
N LEU A 515 7.60 -16.47 3.21
CA LEU A 515 6.20 -16.23 3.51
C LEU A 515 5.49 -15.75 2.23
N LEU A 516 4.58 -16.56 1.71
CA LEU A 516 3.83 -16.22 0.50
C LEU A 516 2.74 -15.18 0.82
N PHE A 517 2.79 -14.05 0.13
CA PHE A 517 1.76 -13.03 0.10
C PHE A 517 1.33 -12.74 -1.35
N GLU A 518 0.15 -12.17 -1.51
CA GLU A 518 -0.36 -11.67 -2.78
C GLU A 518 -0.16 -10.16 -2.89
N ASP A 519 -0.45 -9.43 -1.81
CA ASP A 519 -0.34 -7.98 -1.75
C ASP A 519 -0.13 -7.49 -0.31
N ILE A 520 0.51 -6.33 -0.17
CA ILE A 520 0.81 -5.67 1.12
C ILE A 520 0.54 -4.18 0.94
N ILE A 521 -0.25 -3.60 1.84
CA ILE A 521 -0.54 -2.17 1.85
C ILE A 521 -0.13 -1.61 3.22
N VAL A 522 0.71 -0.59 3.22
CA VAL A 522 1.19 0.08 4.43
C VAL A 522 0.71 1.53 4.40
N THR A 523 -0.03 1.90 5.44
CA THR A 523 -0.52 3.26 5.63
C THR A 523 0.03 3.81 6.94
N ARG A 524 0.31 5.12 6.95
CA ARG A 524 0.65 5.86 8.16
C ARG A 524 -0.43 6.88 8.43
N ASP A 525 -0.98 6.83 9.64
CA ASP A 525 -1.99 7.76 10.13
C ASP A 525 -1.35 9.07 10.65
N GLU A 526 -2.16 10.11 10.88
CA GLU A 526 -1.72 11.42 11.38
C GLU A 526 -1.00 11.35 12.73
N ASN A 527 -1.38 10.39 13.56
CA ASN A 527 -0.75 10.12 14.86
C ASN A 527 0.59 9.37 14.75
N ASP A 528 1.20 9.36 13.57
CA ASP A 528 2.46 8.69 13.27
C ASP A 528 2.42 7.16 13.41
N LYS A 529 1.22 6.57 13.48
CA LYS A 529 1.02 5.13 13.65
C LYS A 529 0.96 4.39 12.32
N TYR A 530 1.67 3.28 12.23
CA TYR A 530 1.64 2.39 11.09
C TYR A 530 0.47 1.40 11.17
N GLU A 531 -0.21 1.23 10.04
CA GLU A 531 -1.14 0.15 9.78
C GLU A 531 -0.67 -0.65 8.57
N VAL A 532 -0.68 -1.98 8.68
CA VAL A 532 -0.26 -2.87 7.60
C VAL A 532 -1.37 -3.86 7.28
N ASN A 533 -1.90 -3.79 6.07
CA ASN A 533 -2.90 -4.73 5.55
C ASN A 533 -2.21 -5.75 4.65
N ILE A 534 -2.40 -7.04 4.93
CA ILE A 534 -1.72 -8.12 4.22
C ILE A 534 -2.75 -9.07 3.60
N TYR A 535 -2.58 -9.35 2.32
CA TYR A 535 -3.38 -10.29 1.55
C TYR A 535 -2.54 -11.54 1.27
N LYS A 536 -3.02 -12.69 1.71
CA LYS A 536 -2.34 -13.97 1.49
C LYS A 536 -3.31 -15.11 1.32
N LYS A 537 -2.83 -16.25 0.83
CA LYS A 537 -3.61 -17.49 0.85
C LYS A 537 -3.97 -17.88 2.28
N ALA A 538 -5.18 -18.39 2.47
CA ALA A 538 -5.72 -18.74 3.77
C ALA A 538 -4.84 -19.77 4.49
N CYS A 539 -4.44 -19.44 5.72
CA CYS A 539 -3.58 -20.30 6.54
C CYS A 539 -4.32 -21.46 7.22
N LEU A 540 -5.64 -21.60 7.00
CA LEU A 540 -6.50 -22.68 7.51
C LEU A 540 -6.28 -22.99 9.01
N GLY A 541 -6.10 -21.95 9.83
CA GLY A 541 -5.93 -22.08 11.29
C GLY A 541 -4.50 -22.27 11.79
N LYS A 542 -3.49 -22.29 10.93
CA LYS A 542 -2.06 -22.40 11.34
C LYS A 542 -1.51 -21.17 12.08
N ARG A 543 -2.26 -20.06 12.10
CA ARG A 543 -1.90 -18.78 12.75
C ARG A 543 -0.57 -18.17 12.28
N GLU A 544 -0.19 -18.40 11.03
CA GLU A 544 1.01 -17.80 10.40
C GLU A 544 0.98 -16.26 10.43
N CYS A 545 -0.21 -15.65 10.43
CA CYS A 545 -0.39 -14.20 10.55
C CYS A 545 0.17 -13.63 11.87
N VAL A 546 0.05 -14.37 12.97
CA VAL A 546 0.53 -13.95 14.30
C VAL A 546 1.94 -14.45 14.57
N LYS A 547 2.25 -15.70 14.19
CA LYS A 547 3.51 -16.35 14.54
C LYS A 547 4.70 -15.91 13.69
N ASP A 548 4.49 -15.75 12.38
CA ASP A 548 5.60 -15.56 11.44
C ASP A 548 5.58 -14.15 10.84
N ILE A 549 4.41 -13.70 10.39
CA ILE A 549 4.27 -12.40 9.72
C ILE A 549 4.38 -11.23 10.71
N CYS A 550 3.68 -11.28 11.85
CA CYS A 550 3.70 -10.18 12.83
C CYS A 550 5.12 -9.86 13.35
N PRO A 551 5.98 -10.83 13.71
CA PRO A 551 7.36 -10.56 14.11
C PRO A 551 8.23 -10.05 12.97
N ALA A 552 8.04 -10.55 11.75
CA ALA A 552 8.78 -10.09 10.57
C ALA A 552 8.48 -8.62 10.28
N VAL A 553 7.19 -8.23 10.30
CA VAL A 553 6.75 -6.85 10.08
C VAL A 553 7.26 -5.93 11.20
N SER A 554 7.18 -6.38 12.46
CA SER A 554 7.67 -5.62 13.62
C SER A 554 9.17 -5.31 13.55
N LYS A 555 9.95 -6.25 12.99
CA LYS A 555 11.41 -6.09 12.83
C LYS A 555 11.77 -5.07 11.76
N VAL A 556 11.02 -5.02 10.66
CA VAL A 556 11.24 -4.06 9.57
C VAL A 556 10.83 -2.66 9.98
N LEU A 557 9.64 -2.51 10.58
CA LEU A 557 9.14 -1.22 11.04
C LEU A 557 9.84 -0.69 12.30
N ASN A 558 10.64 -1.53 12.96
CA ASN A 558 11.24 -1.25 14.27
C ASN A 558 10.21 -0.80 15.33
N ARG A 559 8.98 -1.31 15.24
CA ARG A 559 7.86 -1.05 16.15
C ARG A 559 7.17 -2.36 16.49
N LYS A 560 6.66 -2.50 17.72
CA LYS A 560 5.88 -3.68 18.10
C LYS A 560 4.54 -3.62 17.40
N MET A 561 4.25 -4.60 16.56
CA MET A 561 2.97 -4.74 15.88
C MET A 561 2.14 -5.85 16.53
N LYS A 562 0.83 -5.66 16.52
CA LYS A 562 -0.20 -6.60 16.98
C LYS A 562 -1.20 -6.81 15.85
N ARG A 563 -1.76 -8.03 15.77
CA ARG A 563 -2.89 -8.27 14.87
C ARG A 563 -4.13 -7.58 15.41
N ASP A 564 -4.87 -6.91 14.53
CA ASP A 564 -6.19 -6.39 14.88
C ASP A 564 -7.09 -7.52 15.44
N SER A 565 -7.98 -7.12 16.34
CA SER A 565 -8.94 -7.98 17.05
C SER A 565 -9.88 -8.70 16.09
N ARG A 566 -10.18 -8.09 14.95
CA ARG A 566 -11.07 -8.63 13.91
C ARG A 566 -10.55 -9.98 13.38
N PRO A 567 -11.43 -10.99 13.19
CA PRO A 567 -11.03 -12.24 12.56
C PRO A 567 -10.55 -11.98 11.13
N CYS A 568 -9.65 -12.82 10.63
CA CYS A 568 -9.23 -12.70 9.25
C CYS A 568 -10.40 -13.02 8.32
N ALA A 569 -10.72 -12.09 7.42
CA ALA A 569 -11.78 -12.31 6.44
C ALA A 569 -11.26 -13.22 5.33
N ILE A 570 -11.96 -14.32 5.07
CA ILE A 570 -11.70 -15.19 3.92
C ILE A 570 -12.69 -14.79 2.84
N LYS A 571 -12.21 -14.26 1.70
CA LYS A 571 -13.08 -14.01 0.56
C LYS A 571 -13.62 -15.34 0.03
N GLU A 572 -14.95 -15.44 -0.08
CA GLU A 572 -15.61 -16.61 -0.65
C GLU A 572 -15.14 -16.86 -2.09
N GLY A 573 -14.83 -18.12 -2.42
CA GLY A 573 -14.39 -18.53 -3.75
C GLY A 573 -12.87 -18.42 -4.03
N THR A 574 -12.13 -17.53 -3.36
CA THR A 574 -10.70 -17.31 -3.68
C THR A 574 -9.70 -17.86 -2.64
N LEU A 575 -10.16 -18.27 -1.45
CA LEU A 575 -9.30 -18.71 -0.34
C LEU A 575 -8.24 -17.66 0.05
N ILE A 576 -8.50 -16.38 -0.20
CA ILE A 576 -7.61 -15.27 0.20
C ILE A 576 -8.03 -14.80 1.59
N CYS A 577 -7.08 -14.80 2.51
CA CYS A 577 -7.16 -14.30 3.87
C CYS A 577 -6.63 -12.86 3.91
N CYS A 578 -7.45 -11.93 4.37
CA CYS A 578 -7.07 -10.56 4.65
C CYS A 578 -7.04 -10.32 6.17
N PHE A 579 -5.97 -9.69 6.66
CA PHE A 579 -5.86 -9.25 8.05
C PHE A 579 -5.05 -7.95 8.16
N LYS A 580 -5.35 -7.18 9.21
CA LYS A 580 -4.68 -5.93 9.55
C LYS A 580 -3.74 -6.11 10.74
N LEU A 581 -2.56 -5.51 10.66
CA LEU A 581 -1.62 -5.33 11.77
C LEU A 581 -1.59 -3.85 12.15
N ILE A 582 -1.67 -3.58 13.45
CA ILE A 582 -1.64 -2.24 14.05
C ILE A 582 -0.49 -2.17 15.06
N GLU A 583 -0.03 -0.97 15.38
CA GLU A 583 0.95 -0.78 16.46
C GLU A 583 0.39 -1.22 17.81
N ASP A 584 1.23 -1.89 18.60
CA ASP A 584 0.89 -2.35 19.94
C ASP A 584 0.90 -1.18 20.94
N VAL A 585 -0.05 -1.19 21.87
CA VAL A 585 -0.15 -0.16 22.91
C VAL A 585 0.81 -0.45 24.05
N LYS A 586 1.43 0.60 24.60
CA LYS A 586 2.45 0.46 25.67
C LYS A 586 1.86 0.05 27.02
N TYR A 587 0.60 0.41 27.27
CA TYR A 587 -0.06 0.24 28.56
C TYR A 587 -1.34 -0.56 28.39
N GLN A 588 -1.59 -1.48 29.30
CA GLN A 588 -2.83 -2.24 29.38
C GLN A 588 -3.67 -1.66 30.52
N VAL A 589 -4.94 -1.35 30.24
CA VAL A 589 -5.87 -0.82 31.24
C VAL A 589 -6.72 -1.97 31.78
N SER A 590 -6.85 -2.03 33.11
CA SER A 590 -7.78 -2.93 33.79
C SER A 590 -8.79 -2.08 34.55
N THR A 591 -10.08 -2.33 34.33
CA THR A 591 -11.17 -1.59 34.94
C THR A 591 -11.98 -2.46 35.89
N GLY A 592 -12.52 -1.82 36.93
CA GLY A 592 -13.40 -2.44 37.91
C GLY A 592 -14.55 -1.50 38.24
N ILE A 593 -15.71 -2.07 38.55
CA ILE A 593 -16.92 -1.30 38.86
C ILE A 593 -17.45 -1.72 40.23
N SER A 594 -17.92 -0.74 41.00
CA SER A 594 -18.79 -0.94 42.14
C SER A 594 -20.07 -0.11 41.93
N ARG A 595 -21.23 -0.66 42.27
CA ARG A 595 -22.54 -0.01 42.09
C ARG A 595 -23.33 -0.13 43.39
N VAL A 596 -23.99 0.95 43.77
CA VAL A 596 -24.89 1.02 44.93
C VAL A 596 -26.25 1.51 44.45
N VAL A 597 -27.32 0.86 44.90
CA VAL A 597 -28.69 1.20 44.51
C VAL A 597 -29.38 1.91 45.67
N LYS A 598 -30.19 2.95 45.38
CA LYS A 598 -30.90 3.74 46.39
C LYS A 598 -32.14 3.04 46.95
N ASP A 599 -32.90 2.34 46.11
CA ASP A 599 -34.16 1.68 46.48
C ASP A 599 -34.03 0.13 46.52
N GLU A 600 -34.94 -0.53 47.25
CA GLU A 600 -35.03 -2.01 47.33
C GLU A 600 -35.32 -2.69 45.97
N GLY A 601 -35.72 -1.93 44.95
CA GLY A 601 -36.03 -2.41 43.60
C GLY A 601 -34.83 -2.85 42.75
N GLY A 602 -33.59 -2.74 43.26
CA GLY A 602 -32.39 -3.35 42.65
C GLY A 602 -31.89 -2.69 41.34
N ILE A 603 -32.54 -1.63 40.86
CA ILE A 603 -32.16 -0.91 39.63
C ILE A 603 -31.59 0.46 39.98
N SER A 604 -30.32 0.68 39.57
CA SER A 604 -29.65 1.98 39.67
C SER A 604 -30.03 2.87 38.49
N GLY A 605 -30.24 4.17 38.75
CA GLY A 605 -30.35 5.19 37.70
C GLY A 605 -29.02 5.45 37.00
N ASP A 606 -27.89 5.21 37.68
CA ASP A 606 -26.55 5.47 37.14
C ASP A 606 -26.08 4.36 36.20
N ASN A 607 -25.57 4.76 35.03
CA ASN A 607 -24.97 3.86 34.04
C ASN A 607 -23.54 4.25 33.68
N TYR A 608 -22.77 3.30 33.18
CA TYR A 608 -21.37 3.47 32.83
C TYR A 608 -21.02 2.70 31.56
N SER A 609 -19.92 3.07 30.91
CA SER A 609 -19.32 2.29 29.82
C SER A 609 -17.79 2.43 29.85
N PHE A 610 -17.11 1.38 29.36
CA PHE A 610 -15.67 1.35 29.19
C PHE A 610 -15.36 0.88 27.77
N LEU A 611 -14.53 1.63 27.06
CA LEU A 611 -14.28 1.36 25.65
C LEU A 611 -12.83 1.70 25.28
N GLU A 612 -12.19 0.85 24.49
CA GLU A 612 -10.92 1.17 23.83
C GLU A 612 -11.22 1.83 22.47
N LEU A 613 -10.73 3.04 22.25
CA LEU A 613 -10.93 3.82 21.04
C LEU A 613 -9.90 3.44 19.97
N ASN A 614 -10.26 3.65 18.70
CA ASN A 614 -9.42 3.29 17.54
C ASN A 614 -8.08 4.05 17.51
N ASP A 615 -7.98 5.21 18.16
CA ASP A 615 -6.74 5.99 18.29
C ASP A 615 -5.81 5.48 19.41
N GLY A 616 -6.17 4.37 20.07
CA GLY A 616 -5.42 3.77 21.17
C GLY A 616 -5.62 4.46 22.52
N LYS A 617 -6.64 5.32 22.66
CA LYS A 617 -7.09 5.86 23.95
C LYS A 617 -8.08 4.89 24.60
N TYR A 618 -8.23 5.03 25.92
CA TYR A 618 -9.20 4.26 26.70
C TYR A 618 -10.21 5.22 27.32
N MET A 619 -11.49 5.00 27.05
CA MET A 619 -12.59 5.82 27.51
C MET A 619 -13.26 5.19 28.72
N MET A 620 -13.61 6.03 29.68
CA MET A 620 -14.45 5.67 30.83
C MET A 620 -15.58 6.69 30.89
N LEU A 621 -16.82 6.20 30.91
CA LEU A 621 -18.00 7.05 30.89
C LEU A 621 -18.90 6.69 32.07
N LEU A 622 -19.44 7.71 32.74
CA LEU A 622 -20.39 7.58 33.84
C LEU A 622 -21.50 8.62 33.64
N SER A 623 -22.75 8.16 33.67
CA SER A 623 -23.94 8.98 33.54
C SER A 623 -24.80 8.79 34.79
N ASP A 624 -24.99 9.86 35.54
CA ASP A 624 -25.99 9.95 36.62
C ASP A 624 -27.37 10.12 35.97
N GLY A 625 -28.30 9.23 36.29
CA GLY A 625 -29.65 9.28 35.76
C GLY A 625 -30.52 10.23 36.60
N MET A 626 -31.28 11.13 35.97
CA MET A 626 -32.18 12.01 36.73
C MET A 626 -33.33 11.21 37.37
N GLY A 627 -33.17 10.82 38.63
CA GLY A 627 -34.23 10.18 39.43
C GLY A 627 -33.87 8.78 39.95
N THR A 628 -34.89 7.97 40.20
CA THR A 628 -34.74 6.63 40.80
C THR A 628 -35.60 5.62 40.06
N GLY A 629 -35.09 4.39 39.93
CA GLY A 629 -35.83 3.28 39.35
C GLY A 629 -35.68 3.14 37.82
N PRO A 630 -36.55 2.34 37.18
CA PRO A 630 -36.35 1.88 35.80
C PRO A 630 -36.33 3.00 34.75
N ALA A 631 -37.12 4.06 34.94
CA ALA A 631 -37.18 5.16 34.00
C ALA A 631 -35.84 5.91 33.89
N ALA A 632 -35.24 6.24 35.05
CA ALA A 632 -33.93 6.89 35.10
C ALA A 632 -32.82 6.01 34.49
N ALA A 633 -32.90 4.68 34.70
CA ALA A 633 -31.96 3.72 34.11
C ALA A 633 -32.08 3.63 32.57
N ILE A 634 -33.30 3.74 32.02
CA ILE A 634 -33.52 3.74 30.57
C ILE A 634 -32.92 5.00 29.95
N GLU A 635 -33.17 6.17 30.55
CA GLU A 635 -32.65 7.45 30.05
C GLU A 635 -31.12 7.50 30.11
N SER A 636 -30.52 7.14 31.25
CA SER A 636 -29.06 7.12 31.38
C SER A 636 -28.42 6.09 30.45
N ASN A 637 -29.01 4.90 30.29
CA ASN A 637 -28.50 3.89 29.36
C ASN A 637 -28.57 4.35 27.90
N ALA A 638 -29.63 5.05 27.51
CA ALA A 638 -29.76 5.62 26.17
C ALA A 638 -28.66 6.66 25.92
N ALA A 639 -28.39 7.54 26.88
CA ALA A 639 -27.33 8.54 26.78
C ALA A 639 -25.93 7.90 26.65
N VAL A 640 -25.62 6.93 27.51
CA VAL A 640 -24.34 6.18 27.47
C VAL A 640 -24.17 5.46 26.14
N SER A 641 -25.20 4.72 25.69
CA SER A 641 -25.17 3.96 24.44
C SER A 641 -25.00 4.86 23.20
N LEU A 642 -25.56 6.07 23.23
CA LEU A 642 -25.42 7.03 22.15
C LEU A 642 -24.00 7.60 22.10
N LEU A 643 -23.48 8.06 23.24
CA LEU A 643 -22.11 8.57 23.37
C LEU A 643 -21.06 7.52 22.97
N GLU A 644 -21.26 6.27 23.37
CA GLU A 644 -20.40 5.14 22.98
C GLU A 644 -20.30 5.03 21.46
N LYS A 645 -21.44 5.05 20.75
CA LYS A 645 -21.47 4.98 19.28
C LYS A 645 -20.83 6.19 18.60
N TYR A 646 -21.01 7.39 19.14
CA TYR A 646 -20.38 8.60 18.59
C TYR A 646 -18.86 8.54 18.73
N LEU A 647 -18.36 8.15 19.89
CA LEU A 647 -16.93 8.08 20.18
C LEU A 647 -16.26 6.91 19.44
N GLU A 648 -16.93 5.76 19.28
CA GLU A 648 -16.47 4.67 18.39
C GLU A 648 -16.32 5.11 16.93
N ALA A 649 -17.23 5.98 16.47
CA ALA A 649 -17.20 6.54 15.13
C ALA A 649 -16.13 7.63 14.95
N GLY A 650 -15.47 8.08 16.03
CA GLY A 650 -14.36 9.02 15.99
C GLY A 650 -14.73 10.50 16.16
N PHE A 651 -15.92 10.80 16.70
CA PHE A 651 -16.40 12.17 16.93
C PHE A 651 -15.80 12.89 18.14
#